data_AF-A0A4Z1TCP9-F1
#
_entry.id   AF-A0A4Z1TCP9-F1
#
_cell.length_a   1.000
_cell.length_b   1.000
_cell.length_c   1.000
_cell.angle_alpha   90.00
_cell.angle_beta   90.00
_cell.angle_gamma   90.00
#
_symmetry.space_group_name_H-M   'P 1'
#
loop_
_entity.id
_entity.type
_entity.pdbx_description
1 polymer ?
#
loop_
_entity_poly.entity_id
_entity_poly.type
_entity_poly.pdbx_seq_one_letter_code
_entity_poly.pdbx_strand_id
1 'polypeptide(L)'
;MLLASTLAVVTEAQRECLYRLYDETGGPYWLVRTNWPRPEARSSADDPCTFYGVTCFPEGRITQIVLSGNNLTGILPDCLDAFTLTDLEFSTNHLRGPFPRVNCTELDTLYYKFNEITTLPPNICECDSLTALHIEYNPMSSQSFPSCLLENSDRFDILYAVNTGMQPPEHDMSSEKYTLAAINLILGGNDLHLNLSAETLNVAERVTLLDLSGTHSHGRLDIPAILVRYPSAREVLLQENELTGTLFDMPSIQSHTSLQILDVSGNTLVDMYEDGMLLELVDKLPLRMVGFRAGNNQLIGIAPSLDEYMAALQKRPSLQIFDLSGNPFFCDPSRSSAWACTYLMVDRVDAETAASVVLRIQTSTNTALRPLPIDTILPYLRVQLYNVTGERWYSVSSNASGAFITGDNSAYLITIHLSTSEATSIFGHDLSNISPRDIRFLYNDVIISPQKERVPMDDLTPSYRATNSIDNRVRLELFGISRCPSFIATLTELIHPFTLRYPELHQVVDIRFMSQADTDLRYPAKGITMHGQTEVLGDRFLMCLQKYYDYFIFDQVTYCLYETGSSASIPYDLDACFSSVISAESQLKIIKECANGDEASELIIEAAKVRREVCAAFSCTIYADSRLVCPYGDDICPFSAGDIDAFAQYVCKAFAERNGYVHEVCKGLV
;
A
#
# COMPACT_ATOMS: atom_id res chain seq x y z
N MET A 1 25.17 -38.68 52.57
CA MET A 1 24.61 -39.28 51.35
C MET A 1 24.67 -38.22 50.26
N LEU A 2 25.62 -38.35 49.34
CA LEU A 2 25.61 -37.62 48.08
C LEU A 2 24.48 -38.23 47.24
N LEU A 3 23.44 -37.46 46.93
CA LEU A 3 22.46 -37.84 45.91
C LEU A 3 23.18 -37.79 44.57
N ALA A 4 23.28 -38.95 43.91
CA ALA A 4 23.77 -39.04 42.55
C ALA A 4 22.83 -38.24 41.65
N SER A 5 23.33 -37.17 41.05
CA SER A 5 22.69 -36.51 39.92
C SER A 5 22.68 -37.49 38.76
N THR A 6 21.51 -38.02 38.44
CA THR A 6 21.27 -38.68 37.16
C THR A 6 21.54 -37.66 36.07
N LEU A 7 22.62 -37.85 35.29
CA LEU A 7 22.83 -37.13 34.03
C LEU A 7 21.54 -37.25 33.21
N ALA A 8 21.00 -36.13 32.75
CA ALA A 8 19.80 -36.09 31.93
C ALA A 8 20.16 -36.56 30.51
N VAL A 9 20.30 -37.87 30.33
CA VAL A 9 20.52 -38.50 29.03
C VAL A 9 19.24 -38.36 28.20
N VAL A 10 19.37 -38.00 26.92
CA VAL A 10 18.26 -38.01 25.95
C VAL A 10 17.49 -39.33 26.05
N THR A 11 16.20 -39.24 26.33
CA THR A 11 15.36 -40.42 26.54
C THR A 11 15.10 -41.16 25.22
N GLU A 12 14.72 -42.43 25.30
CA GLU A 12 14.31 -43.21 24.13
C GLU A 12 13.14 -42.54 23.39
N ALA A 13 12.15 -42.02 24.13
CA ALA A 13 11.00 -41.31 23.54
C ALA A 13 11.42 -40.04 22.77
N GLN A 14 12.37 -39.26 23.31
CA GLN A 14 12.90 -38.08 22.63
C GLN A 14 13.67 -38.46 21.35
N ARG A 15 14.47 -39.53 21.41
CA ARG A 15 15.19 -40.04 20.23
C ARG A 15 14.22 -40.49 19.14
N GLU A 16 13.22 -41.28 19.50
CA GLU A 16 12.18 -41.72 18.56
C GLU A 16 11.39 -40.54 17.99
N CYS A 17 11.13 -39.50 18.79
CA CYS A 17 10.45 -38.32 18.29
C CYS A 17 11.29 -37.55 17.26
N LEU A 18 12.61 -37.44 17.44
CA LEU A 18 13.50 -36.87 16.43
C LEU A 18 13.51 -37.72 15.16
N TYR A 19 13.52 -39.04 15.26
CA TYR A 19 13.40 -39.91 14.08
C TYR A 19 12.09 -39.69 13.32
N ARG A 20 10.97 -39.51 14.03
CA ARG A 20 9.70 -39.15 13.42
C ARG A 20 9.72 -37.78 12.79
N LEU A 21 10.32 -36.79 13.45
CA LEU A 21 10.53 -35.46 12.87
C LEU A 21 11.28 -35.57 11.54
N TYR A 22 12.35 -36.37 11.48
CA TYR A 22 13.09 -36.64 10.25
C TYR A 22 12.23 -37.31 9.18
N ASP A 23 11.50 -38.38 9.53
CA ASP A 23 10.72 -39.15 8.54
C ASP A 23 9.49 -38.39 8.02
N GLU A 24 8.71 -37.79 8.92
CA GLU A 24 7.43 -37.16 8.62
C GLU A 24 7.59 -35.81 7.90
N THR A 25 8.78 -35.20 7.98
CA THR A 25 9.11 -33.96 7.29
C THR A 25 10.08 -34.13 6.11
N GLY A 26 10.18 -35.34 5.55
CA GLY A 26 10.89 -35.57 4.29
C GLY A 26 12.42 -35.60 4.41
N GLY A 27 12.95 -36.08 5.54
CA GLY A 27 14.36 -36.13 5.92
C GLY A 27 15.39 -36.44 4.83
N PRO A 28 15.16 -37.43 3.94
CA PRO A 28 16.08 -37.70 2.82
C PRO A 28 16.30 -36.51 1.87
N TYR A 29 15.36 -35.56 1.83
CA TYR A 29 15.35 -34.38 0.96
C TYR A 29 15.69 -33.07 1.68
N TRP A 30 15.97 -33.10 2.99
CA TRP A 30 16.49 -31.94 3.71
C TRP A 30 17.84 -31.50 3.12
N LEU A 31 18.06 -30.19 3.08
CA LEU A 31 19.30 -29.60 2.57
C LEU A 31 20.51 -29.99 3.43
N VAL A 32 20.35 -29.87 4.75
CA VAL A 32 21.33 -30.23 5.77
C VAL A 32 20.71 -31.26 6.71
N ARG A 33 21.37 -32.42 6.79
CA ARG A 33 20.92 -33.58 7.58
C ARG A 33 22.09 -34.28 8.27
N THR A 34 23.12 -33.51 8.59
CA THR A 34 24.34 -34.04 9.23
C THR A 34 23.98 -34.80 10.50
N ASN A 35 24.49 -36.02 10.62
CA ASN A 35 24.27 -36.97 11.72
C ASN A 35 22.82 -37.46 11.92
N TRP A 36 21.86 -37.04 11.09
CA TRP A 36 20.51 -37.62 11.13
C TRP A 36 20.51 -39.01 10.47
N PRO A 37 20.21 -40.09 11.21
CA PRO A 37 20.28 -41.45 10.68
C PRO A 37 19.06 -41.76 9.80
N ARG A 38 19.33 -42.38 8.64
CA ARG A 38 18.27 -43.04 7.87
C ARG A 38 17.67 -44.20 8.67
N PRO A 39 16.41 -44.61 8.39
CA PRO A 39 15.74 -45.69 9.13
C PRO A 39 16.59 -46.95 9.35
N GLU A 40 17.37 -47.36 8.34
CA GLU A 40 18.22 -48.56 8.38
C GLU A 40 19.47 -48.43 9.29
N ALA A 41 19.86 -47.21 9.64
CA ALA A 41 21.10 -46.91 10.38
C ALA A 41 20.83 -46.49 11.84
N ARG A 42 19.57 -46.47 12.28
CA ARG A 42 19.17 -46.03 13.62
C ARG A 42 19.68 -46.98 14.70
N SER A 43 20.12 -46.40 15.81
CA SER A 43 20.65 -47.15 16.96
C SER A 43 20.28 -46.48 18.28
N SER A 44 20.08 -47.30 19.32
CA SER A 44 19.92 -46.78 20.69
C SER A 44 21.18 -46.09 21.21
N ALA A 45 22.32 -46.24 20.52
CA ALA A 45 23.57 -45.54 20.80
C ALA A 45 23.71 -44.20 20.07
N ASP A 46 22.76 -43.83 19.20
CA ASP A 46 22.80 -42.52 18.53
C ASP A 46 22.71 -41.42 19.57
N ASP A 47 23.56 -40.40 19.40
CA ASP A 47 23.62 -39.20 20.23
C ASP A 47 22.90 -38.04 19.53
N PRO A 48 21.65 -37.73 19.90
CA PRO A 48 20.87 -36.71 19.20
C PRO A 48 21.43 -35.29 19.39
N CYS A 49 22.30 -35.06 20.37
CA CYS A 49 22.99 -33.79 20.54
C CYS A 49 24.00 -33.51 19.42
N THR A 50 24.28 -34.49 18.56
CA THR A 50 25.13 -34.33 17.37
C THR A 50 24.33 -34.05 16.10
N PHE A 51 23.00 -34.16 16.14
CA PHE A 51 22.13 -33.96 14.98
C PHE A 51 22.15 -32.48 14.58
N TYR A 52 22.23 -32.21 13.28
CA TYR A 52 22.15 -30.84 12.79
C TYR A 52 20.86 -30.17 13.29
N GLY A 53 20.98 -28.96 13.83
CA GLY A 53 19.86 -28.19 14.36
C GLY A 53 19.42 -28.57 15.77
N VAL A 54 20.04 -29.57 16.42
CA VAL A 54 19.73 -29.92 17.81
C VAL A 54 20.83 -29.40 18.74
N THR A 55 20.45 -28.61 19.74
CA THR A 55 21.35 -28.13 20.79
C THR A 55 21.00 -28.80 22.11
N CYS A 56 22.02 -29.19 22.88
CA CYS A 56 21.87 -29.74 24.23
C CYS A 56 22.66 -28.93 25.27
N PHE A 57 22.17 -28.90 26.51
CA PHE A 57 22.98 -28.49 27.66
C PHE A 57 24.08 -29.52 27.98
N PRO A 58 25.15 -29.12 28.73
CA PRO A 58 26.27 -30.00 29.07
C PRO A 58 25.87 -31.33 29.73
N GLU A 59 24.75 -31.37 30.45
CA GLU A 59 24.19 -32.56 31.08
C GLU A 59 23.45 -33.52 30.14
N GLY A 60 23.35 -33.21 28.84
CA GLY A 60 22.77 -34.08 27.80
C GLY A 60 21.28 -33.83 27.49
N ARG A 61 20.67 -32.79 28.07
CA ARG A 61 19.27 -32.41 27.81
C ARG A 61 19.18 -31.57 26.54
N ILE A 62 18.30 -31.94 25.60
CA ILE A 62 17.98 -31.14 24.42
C ILE A 62 17.25 -29.86 24.85
N THR A 63 17.74 -28.71 24.40
CA THR A 63 17.20 -27.39 24.73
C THR A 63 16.71 -26.62 23.51
N GLN A 64 17.26 -26.89 22.32
CA GLN A 64 16.85 -26.17 21.12
C GLN A 64 16.72 -27.13 19.94
N ILE A 65 15.72 -26.87 19.10
CA ILE A 65 15.58 -27.48 17.77
C ILE A 65 15.41 -26.34 16.76
N VAL A 66 16.42 -26.14 15.93
CA VAL A 66 16.53 -25.05 14.96
C VAL A 66 16.79 -25.63 13.58
N LEU A 67 15.74 -25.70 12.76
CA LEU A 67 15.73 -26.32 11.44
C LEU A 67 15.15 -25.38 10.36
N SER A 68 15.29 -24.06 10.55
CA SER A 68 14.86 -23.06 9.58
C SER A 68 15.59 -23.20 8.23
N GLY A 69 14.89 -22.94 7.12
CA GLY A 69 15.50 -22.85 5.78
C GLY A 69 16.06 -24.18 5.26
N ASN A 70 15.52 -25.33 5.70
CA ASN A 70 16.14 -26.64 5.49
C ASN A 70 15.35 -27.59 4.56
N ASN A 71 14.35 -27.05 3.85
CA ASN A 71 13.49 -27.78 2.93
C ASN A 71 12.74 -28.95 3.59
N LEU A 72 12.28 -28.76 4.83
CA LEU A 72 11.37 -29.70 5.49
C LEU A 72 10.02 -29.69 4.75
N THR A 73 9.48 -30.86 4.44
CA THR A 73 8.20 -31.03 3.72
C THR A 73 7.33 -32.06 4.43
N GLY A 74 6.04 -31.80 4.66
CA GLY A 74 5.17 -32.77 5.36
C GLY A 74 4.65 -32.21 6.66
N ILE A 75 4.40 -33.06 7.66
CA ILE A 75 3.75 -32.67 8.92
C ILE A 75 4.72 -32.75 10.10
N LEU A 76 4.54 -31.90 11.10
CA LEU A 76 5.26 -32.00 12.37
C LEU A 76 4.70 -33.17 13.20
N PRO A 77 5.55 -33.98 13.86
CA PRO A 77 5.09 -35.13 14.64
C PRO A 77 4.43 -34.67 15.95
N ASP A 78 3.43 -35.42 16.41
CA ASP A 78 2.64 -35.14 17.62
C ASP A 78 3.38 -35.34 18.97
N CYS A 79 4.69 -35.61 18.93
CA CYS A 79 5.52 -35.91 20.10
C CYS A 79 6.46 -34.75 20.52
N LEU A 80 6.30 -33.55 19.94
CA LEU A 80 7.16 -32.41 20.27
C LEU A 80 7.06 -31.96 21.74
N ASP A 81 6.01 -32.34 22.46
CA ASP A 81 5.87 -32.12 23.90
C ASP A 81 6.80 -32.99 24.77
N ALA A 82 7.50 -33.97 24.18
CA ALA A 82 8.54 -34.75 24.85
C ALA A 82 9.82 -33.96 25.15
N PHE A 83 10.00 -32.78 24.54
CA PHE A 83 11.17 -31.94 24.74
C PHE A 83 10.85 -30.74 25.63
N THR A 84 11.65 -30.51 26.65
CA THR A 84 11.62 -29.24 27.41
C THR A 84 12.61 -28.28 26.74
N LEU A 85 12.14 -27.58 25.71
CA LEU A 85 12.92 -26.66 24.89
C LEU A 85 12.82 -25.22 25.40
N THR A 86 13.87 -24.45 25.15
CA THR A 86 13.86 -22.98 25.21
C THR A 86 13.54 -22.37 23.84
N ASP A 87 14.04 -22.99 22.76
CA ASP A 87 13.88 -22.46 21.40
C ASP A 87 13.42 -23.54 20.42
N LEU A 88 12.34 -23.25 19.69
CA LEU A 88 11.81 -24.12 18.64
C LEU A 88 11.60 -23.32 17.35
N GLU A 89 12.38 -23.65 16.32
CA GLU A 89 12.48 -22.87 15.09
C GLU A 89 12.39 -23.75 13.83
N PHE A 90 11.35 -23.53 13.03
CA PHE A 90 11.04 -24.25 11.79
C PHE A 90 10.73 -23.33 10.58
N SER A 91 11.03 -22.05 10.68
CA SER A 91 10.68 -21.02 9.70
C SER A 91 11.29 -21.27 8.32
N THR A 92 10.63 -20.80 7.26
CA THR A 92 11.13 -20.90 5.88
C THR A 92 11.31 -22.37 5.46
N ASN A 93 10.24 -23.15 5.55
CA ASN A 93 10.16 -24.53 5.09
C ASN A 93 8.81 -24.74 4.36
N HIS A 94 8.48 -25.98 4.03
CA HIS A 94 7.21 -26.37 3.39
C HIS A 94 6.42 -27.32 4.31
N LEU A 95 6.43 -27.04 5.61
CA LEU A 95 5.68 -27.81 6.60
C LEU A 95 4.20 -27.46 6.47
N ARG A 96 3.33 -28.46 6.56
CA ARG A 96 1.88 -28.34 6.40
C ARG A 96 1.11 -28.98 7.55
N GLY A 97 -0.17 -28.64 7.66
CA GLY A 97 -1.06 -29.20 8.66
C GLY A 97 -0.95 -28.51 10.02
N PRO A 98 -1.57 -29.07 11.08
CA PRO A 98 -1.63 -28.42 12.38
C PRO A 98 -0.29 -28.45 13.11
N PHE A 99 0.02 -27.41 13.88
CA PHE A 99 1.16 -27.43 14.79
C PHE A 99 0.83 -28.30 16.02
N PRO A 100 1.68 -29.27 16.39
CA PRO A 100 1.40 -30.21 17.49
C PRO A 100 1.53 -29.56 18.87
N ARG A 101 1.14 -30.30 19.92
CA ARG A 101 1.36 -29.86 21.30
C ARG A 101 2.87 -29.72 21.58
N VAL A 102 3.24 -28.72 22.38
CA VAL A 102 4.63 -28.49 22.83
C VAL A 102 4.71 -28.42 24.35
N ASN A 103 5.90 -28.63 24.91
CA ASN A 103 6.12 -28.44 26.34
C ASN A 103 6.37 -26.95 26.63
N CYS A 104 5.40 -26.33 27.27
CA CYS A 104 5.36 -24.91 27.61
C CYS A 104 6.23 -24.51 28.81
N THR A 105 6.90 -25.46 29.49
CA THR A 105 7.55 -25.19 30.79
C THR A 105 8.70 -24.18 30.69
N GLU A 106 9.56 -24.33 29.68
CA GLU A 106 10.75 -23.48 29.47
C GLU A 106 10.78 -22.80 28.10
N LEU A 107 9.73 -22.96 27.29
CA LEU A 107 9.71 -22.46 25.91
C LEU A 107 9.67 -20.94 25.90
N ASP A 108 10.74 -20.33 25.41
CA ASP A 108 10.97 -18.89 25.36
C ASP A 108 10.69 -18.34 23.95
N THR A 109 11.14 -19.06 22.92
CA THR A 109 10.95 -18.68 21.52
C THR A 109 10.30 -19.79 20.70
N LEU A 110 9.32 -19.41 19.88
CA LEU A 110 8.61 -20.32 18.97
C LEU A 110 8.45 -19.64 17.61
N TYR A 111 9.20 -20.12 16.62
CA TYR A 111 9.27 -19.52 15.30
C TYR A 111 8.97 -20.58 14.23
N TYR A 112 8.01 -20.29 13.35
CA TYR A 112 7.69 -21.17 12.20
C TYR A 112 7.04 -20.42 11.04
N LYS A 113 7.39 -19.13 10.88
CA LYS A 113 6.91 -18.29 9.77
C LYS A 113 7.31 -18.84 8.40
N PHE A 114 6.59 -18.44 7.35
CA PHE A 114 6.81 -18.92 5.98
C PHE A 114 6.78 -20.45 5.87
N ASN A 115 5.61 -21.01 6.16
CA ASN A 115 5.27 -22.43 6.00
C ASN A 115 3.80 -22.55 5.52
N GLU A 116 3.29 -23.77 5.41
CA GLU A 116 1.89 -24.10 5.12
C GLU A 116 1.15 -24.62 6.37
N ILE A 117 1.57 -24.21 7.57
CA ILE A 117 1.01 -24.67 8.84
C ILE A 117 -0.36 -24.02 9.07
N THR A 118 -1.34 -24.81 9.49
CA THR A 118 -2.73 -24.37 9.55
C THR A 118 -3.20 -23.97 10.95
N THR A 119 -2.44 -24.30 12.00
CA THR A 119 -2.82 -23.94 13.38
C THR A 119 -1.66 -23.61 14.30
N LEU A 120 -1.92 -22.84 15.37
CA LEU A 120 -1.05 -22.72 16.55
C LEU A 120 -0.96 -24.05 17.33
N PRO A 121 0.04 -24.22 18.24
CA PRO A 121 0.00 -25.29 19.23
C PRO A 121 -1.30 -25.22 20.04
N PRO A 122 -1.99 -26.35 20.28
CA PRO A 122 -3.28 -26.36 20.98
C PRO A 122 -3.21 -25.86 22.43
N ASN A 123 -2.00 -25.83 23.01
CA ASN A 123 -1.73 -25.37 24.37
C ASN A 123 -0.94 -24.06 24.41
N ILE A 124 -0.96 -23.24 23.35
CA ILE A 124 -0.21 -21.98 23.28
C ILE A 124 -0.52 -21.02 24.45
N CYS A 125 -1.75 -21.02 24.95
CA CYS A 125 -2.15 -20.22 26.10
C CYS A 125 -1.56 -20.71 27.44
N GLU A 126 -1.01 -21.93 27.51
CA GLU A 126 -0.31 -22.47 28.69
C GLU A 126 1.19 -22.13 28.69
N CYS A 127 1.70 -21.56 27.60
CA CYS A 127 3.12 -21.31 27.38
C CYS A 127 3.59 -20.02 28.06
N ASP A 128 3.43 -19.85 29.36
CA ASP A 128 3.70 -18.60 30.11
C ASP A 128 5.13 -18.04 29.96
N SER A 129 6.11 -18.91 29.71
CA SER A 129 7.52 -18.53 29.51
C SER A 129 7.82 -17.93 28.14
N LEU A 130 6.91 -18.05 27.16
CA LEU A 130 7.15 -17.62 25.78
C LEU A 130 7.21 -16.08 25.69
N THR A 131 8.32 -15.54 25.21
CA THR A 131 8.51 -14.08 25.06
C THR A 131 8.53 -13.65 23.60
N ALA A 132 8.77 -14.57 22.67
CA ALA A 132 8.81 -14.29 21.24
C ALA A 132 8.06 -15.36 20.41
N LEU A 133 7.10 -14.91 19.59
CA LEU A 133 6.31 -15.75 18.70
C LEU A 133 6.34 -15.17 17.27
N HIS A 134 6.79 -15.99 16.30
CA HIS A 134 6.81 -15.66 14.88
C HIS A 134 6.08 -16.73 14.07
N ILE A 135 4.92 -16.38 13.52
CA ILE A 135 4.04 -17.30 12.78
C ILE A 135 3.59 -16.73 11.43
N GLU A 136 4.18 -15.61 11.01
CA GLU A 136 3.80 -14.85 9.82
C GLU A 136 3.74 -15.74 8.56
N TYR A 137 2.82 -15.43 7.64
CA TYR A 137 2.68 -16.13 6.37
C TYR A 137 2.50 -17.65 6.52
N ASN A 138 1.47 -18.03 7.29
CA ASN A 138 0.97 -19.39 7.40
C ASN A 138 -0.56 -19.38 7.17
N PRO A 139 -1.14 -20.34 6.44
CA PRO A 139 -2.56 -20.34 6.07
C PRO A 139 -3.48 -20.77 7.22
N MET A 140 -3.69 -19.90 8.20
CA MET A 140 -4.45 -20.17 9.43
C MET A 140 -5.90 -19.65 9.38
N SER A 141 -6.49 -19.54 8.20
CA SER A 141 -7.79 -18.89 8.00
C SER A 141 -9.00 -19.59 8.60
N SER A 142 -8.84 -20.83 9.06
CA SER A 142 -9.86 -21.56 9.82
C SER A 142 -9.69 -21.49 11.33
N GLN A 143 -8.68 -20.77 11.81
CA GLN A 143 -8.39 -20.60 13.23
C GLN A 143 -8.74 -19.18 13.68
N SER A 144 -9.47 -19.07 14.79
CA SER A 144 -9.64 -17.83 15.53
C SER A 144 -8.35 -17.43 16.24
N PHE A 145 -8.06 -16.13 16.27
CA PHE A 145 -6.94 -15.59 17.02
C PHE A 145 -7.14 -15.81 18.53
N PRO A 146 -6.25 -16.53 19.26
CA PRO A 146 -6.49 -16.79 20.67
C PRO A 146 -6.52 -15.51 21.52
N SER A 147 -7.61 -15.29 22.26
CA SER A 147 -7.77 -14.09 23.08
C SER A 147 -6.67 -13.95 24.13
N CYS A 148 -6.17 -15.08 24.66
CA CYS A 148 -5.07 -15.13 25.62
C CYS A 148 -3.79 -14.43 25.13
N LEU A 149 -3.52 -14.43 23.82
CA LEU A 149 -2.34 -13.76 23.23
C LEU A 149 -2.52 -12.24 23.17
N LEU A 150 -3.75 -11.73 23.20
CA LEU A 150 -4.08 -10.31 23.30
C LEU A 150 -4.16 -9.86 24.77
N GLU A 151 -4.85 -10.64 25.60
CA GLU A 151 -5.07 -10.38 27.03
C GLU A 151 -3.74 -10.33 27.80
N ASN A 152 -2.85 -11.29 27.54
CA ASN A 152 -1.53 -11.40 28.18
C ASN A 152 -0.41 -11.03 27.19
N SER A 153 -0.63 -10.01 26.36
CA SER A 153 0.38 -9.57 25.38
C SER A 153 1.60 -8.89 26.02
N ASP A 154 1.51 -8.48 27.28
CA ASP A 154 2.55 -7.78 28.05
C ASP A 154 3.81 -8.63 28.33
N ARG A 155 3.67 -9.95 28.30
CA ARG A 155 4.79 -10.91 28.41
C ARG A 155 5.66 -11.00 27.15
N PHE A 156 5.16 -10.55 26.00
CA PHE A 156 5.86 -10.69 24.73
C PHE A 156 6.78 -9.48 24.48
N ASP A 157 8.03 -9.76 24.17
CA ASP A 157 8.89 -8.78 23.50
C ASP A 157 8.53 -8.72 22.01
N ILE A 158 8.20 -9.88 21.41
CA ILE A 158 7.84 -9.97 19.99
C ILE A 158 6.61 -10.88 19.81
N LEU A 159 5.57 -10.35 19.16
CA LEU A 159 4.40 -11.13 18.74
C LEU A 159 4.06 -10.79 17.28
N TYR A 160 4.56 -11.60 16.35
CA TYR A 160 4.37 -11.41 14.91
C TYR A 160 3.50 -12.52 14.33
N ALA A 161 2.36 -12.14 13.79
CA ALA A 161 1.37 -13.02 13.18
C ALA A 161 0.81 -12.44 11.88
N VAL A 162 1.64 -11.77 11.09
CA VAL A 162 1.23 -11.07 9.87
C VAL A 162 0.74 -12.03 8.79
N ASN A 163 -0.32 -11.64 8.07
CA ASN A 163 -0.83 -12.36 6.89
C ASN A 163 -1.06 -13.86 7.16
N THR A 164 -1.63 -14.19 8.33
CA THR A 164 -2.01 -15.57 8.64
C THR A 164 -3.46 -15.88 8.24
N GLY A 165 -4.27 -14.84 8.02
CA GLY A 165 -5.68 -14.96 7.70
C GLY A 165 -6.55 -15.37 8.88
N MET A 166 -6.01 -15.41 10.11
CA MET A 166 -6.75 -15.77 11.32
C MET A 166 -8.03 -14.94 11.47
N GLN A 167 -9.08 -15.62 11.93
CA GLN A 167 -10.40 -15.05 12.19
C GLN A 167 -10.46 -14.32 13.53
N PRO A 168 -11.55 -13.58 13.82
CA PRO A 168 -11.68 -12.86 15.07
C PRO A 168 -11.57 -13.80 16.28
N PRO A 169 -11.13 -13.30 17.45
CA PRO A 169 -11.09 -14.08 18.67
C PRO A 169 -12.44 -14.74 18.99
N GLU A 170 -12.42 -15.99 19.48
CA GLU A 170 -13.63 -16.81 19.69
C GLU A 170 -14.66 -16.20 20.64
N HIS A 171 -14.21 -15.35 21.56
CA HIS A 171 -15.05 -14.59 22.47
C HIS A 171 -15.20 -13.16 21.99
N ASP A 172 -16.42 -12.63 22.05
CA ASP A 172 -16.70 -11.23 21.76
C ASP A 172 -15.99 -10.34 22.81
N MET A 173 -14.79 -9.88 22.46
CA MET A 173 -13.97 -8.98 23.26
C MET A 173 -14.45 -7.53 23.20
N SER A 174 -15.60 -7.23 22.59
CA SER A 174 -16.08 -5.85 22.42
C SER A 174 -16.33 -5.10 23.73
N SER A 175 -16.53 -5.81 24.83
CA SER A 175 -16.73 -5.25 26.18
C SER A 175 -15.50 -5.29 27.09
N GLU A 176 -14.43 -5.96 26.66
CA GLU A 176 -13.21 -6.13 27.44
C GLU A 176 -12.10 -5.21 26.92
N LYS A 177 -11.25 -4.75 27.83
CA LYS A 177 -10.13 -3.90 27.42
C LYS A 177 -9.00 -4.76 26.87
N TYR A 178 -8.55 -4.45 25.66
CA TYR A 178 -7.37 -5.04 25.06
C TYR A 178 -6.10 -4.54 25.77
N THR A 179 -5.17 -5.45 26.05
CA THR A 179 -3.88 -5.09 26.67
C THR A 179 -2.87 -4.59 25.63
N LEU A 180 -2.85 -5.20 24.43
CA LEU A 180 -1.95 -4.88 23.30
C LEU A 180 -0.58 -4.34 23.73
N ALA A 181 0.12 -5.07 24.60
CA ALA A 181 1.26 -4.55 25.34
C ALA A 181 2.63 -5.16 24.97
N ALA A 182 2.68 -5.98 23.92
CA ALA A 182 3.95 -6.51 23.44
C ALA A 182 4.86 -5.36 22.96
N ILE A 183 6.18 -5.48 23.14
CA ILE A 183 7.10 -4.40 22.68
C ILE A 183 6.93 -4.17 21.18
N ASN A 184 6.98 -5.25 20.40
CA ASN A 184 6.65 -5.22 18.98
C ASN A 184 5.46 -6.16 18.73
N LEU A 185 4.30 -5.56 18.45
CA LEU A 185 3.07 -6.25 18.12
C LEU A 185 2.74 -6.03 16.65
N ILE A 186 2.85 -7.07 15.83
CA ILE A 186 2.58 -6.99 14.39
C ILE A 186 1.59 -8.07 14.00
N LEU A 187 0.34 -7.65 13.81
CA LEU A 187 -0.80 -8.53 13.51
C LEU A 187 -1.48 -8.17 12.19
N GLY A 188 -0.83 -7.36 11.34
CA GLY A 188 -1.45 -6.87 10.11
C GLY A 188 -1.85 -7.98 9.12
N GLY A 189 -2.87 -7.71 8.30
CA GLY A 189 -3.36 -8.61 7.25
C GLY A 189 -4.09 -9.85 7.75
N ASN A 190 -4.68 -9.78 8.94
CA ASN A 190 -5.56 -10.80 9.50
C ASN A 190 -7.02 -10.32 9.50
N ASP A 191 -7.96 -11.15 9.95
CA ASP A 191 -9.38 -10.79 10.04
C ASP A 191 -9.81 -10.63 11.50
N LEU A 192 -9.26 -9.65 12.23
CA LEU A 192 -9.37 -9.61 13.70
C LEU A 192 -10.57 -8.83 14.24
N HIS A 193 -11.10 -7.86 13.49
CA HIS A 193 -12.28 -7.07 13.87
C HIS A 193 -12.17 -6.39 15.25
N LEU A 194 -10.96 -6.01 15.67
CA LEU A 194 -10.76 -5.41 17.01
C LEU A 194 -11.41 -4.03 17.10
N ASN A 195 -12.04 -3.72 18.23
CA ASN A 195 -12.54 -2.38 18.52
C ASN A 195 -11.42 -1.49 19.09
N LEU A 196 -10.96 -0.50 18.33
CA LEU A 196 -9.83 0.37 18.70
C LEU A 196 -10.26 1.74 19.28
N SER A 197 -11.41 1.78 19.96
CA SER A 197 -11.84 3.00 20.67
C SER A 197 -11.00 3.24 21.94
N ALA A 198 -10.86 4.48 22.38
CA ALA A 198 -9.97 4.81 23.51
C ALA A 198 -10.34 4.12 24.84
N GLU A 199 -11.61 3.78 25.02
CA GLU A 199 -12.14 3.11 26.21
C GLU A 199 -11.82 1.61 26.25
N THR A 200 -11.57 0.99 25.10
CA THR A 200 -11.28 -0.43 24.95
C THR A 200 -9.79 -0.73 25.03
N LEU A 201 -8.90 0.27 25.08
CA LEU A 201 -7.45 0.06 25.12
C LEU A 201 -6.89 0.33 26.52
N ASN A 202 -6.09 -0.62 27.02
CA ASN A 202 -5.29 -0.44 28.23
C ASN A 202 -4.05 0.41 27.95
N VAL A 203 -3.45 0.97 29.01
CA VAL A 203 -2.16 1.64 28.90
C VAL A 203 -1.08 0.59 28.79
N ALA A 204 -0.19 0.72 27.81
CA ALA A 204 0.97 -0.14 27.63
C ALA A 204 2.24 0.70 27.41
N GLU A 205 3.09 0.74 28.42
CA GLU A 205 4.26 1.64 28.45
C GLU A 205 5.44 1.15 27.61
N ARG A 206 5.45 -0.13 27.21
CA ARG A 206 6.61 -0.78 26.56
C ARG A 206 6.47 -0.90 25.04
N VAL A 207 5.28 -0.67 24.50
CA VAL A 207 5.00 -0.81 23.06
C VAL A 207 5.84 0.19 22.28
N THR A 208 6.64 -0.30 21.33
CA THR A 208 7.43 0.51 20.39
C THR A 208 6.88 0.45 18.97
N LEU A 209 6.36 -0.70 18.54
CA LEU A 209 5.74 -0.90 17.23
C LEU A 209 4.39 -1.57 17.44
N LEU A 210 3.33 -0.90 16.99
CA LEU A 210 1.98 -1.44 16.94
C LEU A 210 1.51 -1.44 15.49
N ASP A 211 1.36 -2.62 14.90
CA ASP A 211 0.83 -2.80 13.55
C ASP A 211 -0.42 -3.68 13.59
N LEU A 212 -1.55 -3.04 13.31
CA LEU A 212 -2.87 -3.63 13.13
C LEU A 212 -3.42 -3.27 11.75
N SER A 213 -2.55 -3.10 10.75
CA SER A 213 -2.98 -2.73 9.41
C SER A 213 -3.77 -3.84 8.73
N GLY A 214 -4.85 -3.53 8.01
CA GLY A 214 -5.59 -4.56 7.29
C GLY A 214 -6.24 -5.61 8.19
N THR A 215 -6.66 -5.27 9.42
CA THR A 215 -7.25 -6.21 10.38
C THR A 215 -8.78 -6.17 10.44
N HIS A 216 -9.41 -5.41 9.55
CA HIS A 216 -10.84 -5.04 9.60
C HIS A 216 -11.26 -4.47 10.97
N SER A 217 -10.31 -3.84 11.67
CA SER A 217 -10.55 -3.24 12.97
C SER A 217 -11.41 -1.99 12.83
N HIS A 218 -12.29 -1.78 13.80
CA HIS A 218 -13.30 -0.71 13.75
C HIS A 218 -13.32 0.09 15.06
N GLY A 219 -14.22 1.07 15.16
CA GLY A 219 -14.40 1.91 16.34
C GLY A 219 -14.09 3.37 16.05
N ARG A 220 -14.25 4.22 17.07
CA ARG A 220 -13.97 5.65 16.95
C ARG A 220 -12.55 5.93 17.42
N LEU A 221 -11.68 6.24 16.47
CA LEU A 221 -10.29 6.60 16.69
C LEU A 221 -10.19 7.97 17.37
N ASP A 222 -9.58 8.00 18.55
CA ASP A 222 -9.12 9.22 19.24
C ASP A 222 -7.59 9.13 19.30
N ILE A 223 -6.93 9.77 18.33
CA ILE A 223 -5.46 9.74 18.19
C ILE A 223 -4.77 10.21 19.49
N PRO A 224 -5.11 11.37 20.09
CA PRO A 224 -4.54 11.79 21.37
C PRO A 224 -4.69 10.72 22.47
N ALA A 225 -5.87 10.14 22.62
CA ALA A 225 -6.11 9.15 23.66
C ALA A 225 -5.29 7.88 23.44
N ILE A 226 -5.19 7.39 22.21
CA ILE A 226 -4.36 6.22 21.84
C ILE A 226 -2.89 6.50 22.14
N LEU A 227 -2.39 7.68 21.78
CA LEU A 227 -1.00 8.05 22.04
C LEU A 227 -0.70 8.21 23.55
N VAL A 228 -1.70 8.57 24.36
CA VAL A 228 -1.61 8.52 25.83
C VAL A 228 -1.57 7.08 26.36
N ARG A 229 -2.27 6.14 25.70
CA ARG A 229 -2.21 4.70 26.04
C ARG A 229 -0.87 4.06 25.68
N TYR A 230 -0.23 4.51 24.60
CA TYR A 230 1.06 3.99 24.12
C TYR A 230 2.16 5.08 24.14
N PRO A 231 2.59 5.53 25.33
CA PRO A 231 3.50 6.67 25.46
C PRO A 231 4.91 6.43 24.88
N SER A 232 5.32 5.17 24.71
CA SER A 232 6.62 4.79 24.15
C SER A 232 6.58 4.42 22.67
N ALA A 233 5.39 4.41 22.05
CA ALA A 233 5.24 3.99 20.66
C ALA A 233 6.06 4.87 19.73
N ARG A 234 6.82 4.23 18.84
CA ARG A 234 7.54 4.88 17.74
C ARG A 234 6.75 4.79 16.45
N GLU A 235 6.08 3.68 16.23
CA GLU A 235 5.34 3.41 15.01
C GLU A 235 3.97 2.84 15.38
N VAL A 236 2.93 3.49 14.86
CA VAL A 236 1.54 3.07 15.02
C VAL A 236 0.94 2.98 13.62
N LEU A 237 0.70 1.76 13.16
CA LEU A 237 0.23 1.42 11.82
C LEU A 237 -1.18 0.84 11.93
N LEU A 238 -2.17 1.62 11.48
CA LEU A 238 -3.60 1.32 11.57
C LEU A 238 -4.28 1.42 10.19
N GLN A 239 -3.51 1.42 9.11
CA GLN A 239 -4.03 1.61 7.78
C GLN A 239 -4.90 0.44 7.29
N GLU A 240 -5.76 0.70 6.31
CA GLU A 240 -6.65 -0.30 5.69
C GLU A 240 -7.57 -0.98 6.73
N ASN A 241 -8.33 -0.17 7.47
CA ASN A 241 -9.25 -0.62 8.50
C ASN A 241 -10.62 0.09 8.36
N GLU A 242 -11.54 -0.19 9.27
CA GLU A 242 -12.88 0.41 9.32
C GLU A 242 -12.99 1.48 10.43
N LEU A 243 -11.88 2.18 10.73
CA LEU A 243 -11.86 3.17 11.80
C LEU A 243 -12.60 4.44 11.39
N THR A 244 -13.39 4.96 12.32
CA THR A 244 -14.10 6.24 12.22
C THR A 244 -13.46 7.27 13.14
N GLY A 245 -13.75 8.56 12.99
CA GLY A 245 -13.20 9.60 13.87
C GLY A 245 -12.90 10.89 13.12
N THR A 246 -12.26 11.82 13.81
CA THR A 246 -11.86 13.15 13.30
C THR A 246 -10.33 13.29 13.40
N LEU A 247 -9.72 14.13 12.58
CA LEU A 247 -8.27 14.26 12.42
C LEU A 247 -7.73 15.63 12.87
N PHE A 248 -8.37 16.72 12.47
CA PHE A 248 -7.89 18.10 12.65
C PHE A 248 -8.31 18.72 13.98
N ASP A 249 -9.47 18.32 14.52
CA ASP A 249 -9.95 18.72 15.85
C ASP A 249 -9.30 17.90 16.97
N MET A 250 -7.96 17.92 17.01
CA MET A 250 -7.17 17.28 18.07
C MET A 250 -6.39 18.31 18.89
N PRO A 251 -6.19 18.09 20.21
CA PRO A 251 -5.23 18.84 21.00
C PRO A 251 -3.80 18.63 20.50
N SER A 252 -2.89 19.51 20.92
CA SER A 252 -1.47 19.32 20.66
C SER A 252 -0.96 18.06 21.35
N ILE A 253 -0.32 17.18 20.58
CA ILE A 253 0.32 15.94 21.03
C ILE A 253 1.85 16.03 20.94
N GLN A 254 2.40 17.25 20.90
CA GLN A 254 3.84 17.50 20.86
C GLN A 254 4.62 16.85 22.01
N SER A 255 3.95 16.58 23.14
CA SER A 255 4.52 15.91 24.31
C SER A 255 4.87 14.44 24.07
N HIS A 256 4.32 13.80 23.03
CA HIS A 256 4.71 12.44 22.67
C HIS A 256 6.07 12.47 21.97
N THR A 257 7.12 12.11 22.70
CA THR A 257 8.50 12.32 22.23
C THR A 257 9.07 11.17 21.39
N SER A 258 8.42 10.01 21.42
CA SER A 258 8.91 8.77 20.80
C SER A 258 8.30 8.51 19.43
N LEU A 259 7.09 9.02 19.16
CA LEU A 259 6.37 8.75 17.92
C LEU A 259 7.13 9.30 16.69
N GLN A 260 7.40 8.41 15.76
CA GLN A 260 8.05 8.67 14.49
C GLN A 260 7.09 8.49 13.32
N ILE A 261 6.25 7.46 13.34
CA ILE A 261 5.30 7.17 12.27
C ILE A 261 3.91 6.95 12.84
N LEU A 262 2.93 7.65 12.29
CA LEU A 262 1.51 7.37 12.46
C LEU A 262 0.88 7.17 11.07
N ASP A 263 0.31 6.00 10.85
CA ASP A 263 -0.40 5.66 9.62
C ASP A 263 -1.84 5.28 9.95
N VAL A 264 -2.79 6.08 9.45
CA VAL A 264 -4.23 5.87 9.59
C VAL A 264 -4.91 5.93 8.21
N SER A 265 -4.15 5.69 7.15
CA SER A 265 -4.65 5.73 5.78
C SER A 265 -5.66 4.61 5.50
N GLY A 266 -6.51 4.74 4.48
CA GLY A 266 -7.45 3.66 4.12
C GLY A 266 -8.45 3.35 5.24
N ASN A 267 -9.06 4.39 5.80
CA ASN A 267 -10.05 4.29 6.88
C ASN A 267 -11.27 5.16 6.52
N THR A 268 -12.21 5.29 7.44
CA THR A 268 -13.42 6.11 7.28
C THR A 268 -13.40 7.38 8.14
N LEU A 269 -12.21 7.94 8.40
CA LEU A 269 -12.07 9.17 9.18
C LEU A 269 -12.69 10.34 8.41
N VAL A 270 -13.53 11.13 9.09
CA VAL A 270 -14.26 12.26 8.52
C VAL A 270 -13.76 13.53 9.18
N ASP A 271 -13.34 14.51 8.38
CA ASP A 271 -13.04 15.83 8.89
C ASP A 271 -13.15 16.88 7.79
N MET A 272 -13.34 18.14 8.17
CA MET A 272 -13.45 19.27 7.27
C MET A 272 -12.17 20.10 7.31
N TYR A 273 -11.50 20.19 6.16
CA TYR A 273 -10.32 21.01 5.98
C TYR A 273 -10.69 22.42 5.51
N GLU A 274 -10.18 23.41 6.23
CA GLU A 274 -10.19 24.82 5.87
C GLU A 274 -8.75 25.34 5.68
N ASP A 275 -8.62 26.41 4.89
CA ASP A 275 -7.32 27.03 4.59
C ASP A 275 -6.55 27.43 5.87
N GLY A 276 -5.29 27.04 5.98
CA GLY A 276 -4.45 27.27 7.15
C GLY A 276 -4.44 26.13 8.19
N MET A 277 -5.38 25.18 8.11
CA MET A 277 -5.48 24.09 9.08
C MET A 277 -4.30 23.10 8.98
N LEU A 278 -3.63 23.00 7.84
CA LEU A 278 -2.48 22.10 7.69
C LEU A 278 -1.32 22.57 8.57
N LEU A 279 -1.04 23.86 8.60
CA LEU A 279 0.02 24.43 9.46
C LEU A 279 -0.31 24.29 10.95
N GLU A 280 -1.60 24.36 11.31
CA GLU A 280 -2.07 24.11 12.67
C GLU A 280 -1.92 22.64 13.07
N LEU A 281 -2.30 21.69 12.19
CA LEU A 281 -2.09 20.27 12.42
C LEU A 281 -0.60 19.97 12.65
N VAL A 282 0.27 20.51 11.80
CA VAL A 282 1.72 20.35 11.88
C VAL A 282 2.31 20.94 13.18
N ASP A 283 1.65 21.96 13.76
CA ASP A 283 1.96 22.46 15.09
C ASP A 283 1.49 21.52 16.20
N LYS A 284 0.42 20.76 16.00
CA LYS A 284 -0.08 19.80 16.99
C LYS A 284 0.74 18.50 17.01
N LEU A 285 1.38 18.12 15.91
CA LEU A 285 2.13 16.86 15.78
C LEU A 285 3.46 16.83 16.58
N PRO A 286 3.96 15.63 16.94
CA PRO A 286 5.27 15.45 17.59
C PRO A 286 6.44 16.03 16.79
N LEU A 287 7.41 16.63 17.50
CA LEU A 287 8.56 17.31 16.87
C LEU A 287 9.49 16.36 16.09
N ARG A 288 9.56 15.10 16.51
CA ARG A 288 10.44 14.07 15.92
C ARG A 288 9.72 13.15 14.94
N MET A 289 8.45 13.44 14.65
CA MET A 289 7.68 12.67 13.68
C MET A 289 8.36 12.73 12.31
N VAL A 290 8.50 11.55 11.71
CA VAL A 290 9.04 11.33 10.36
C VAL A 290 7.92 11.16 9.37
N GLY A 291 6.85 10.47 9.75
CA GLY A 291 5.72 10.16 8.89
C GLY A 291 4.37 10.37 9.54
N PHE A 292 3.49 11.05 8.81
CA PHE A 292 2.07 11.15 9.09
C PHE A 292 1.30 10.82 7.82
N ARG A 293 0.54 9.73 7.84
CA ARG A 293 -0.30 9.31 6.72
C ARG A 293 -1.76 9.23 7.14
N ALA A 294 -2.60 9.97 6.45
CA ALA A 294 -4.05 9.93 6.58
C ALA A 294 -4.72 9.96 5.19
N GLY A 295 -4.05 9.41 4.18
CA GLY A 295 -4.60 9.26 2.84
C GLY A 295 -5.80 8.29 2.79
N ASN A 296 -6.55 8.29 1.69
CA ASN A 296 -7.69 7.40 1.47
C ASN A 296 -8.69 7.37 2.65
N ASN A 297 -9.07 8.54 3.14
CA ASN A 297 -10.09 8.74 4.17
C ASN A 297 -11.25 9.57 3.59
N GLN A 298 -12.13 10.08 4.46
CA GLN A 298 -13.24 10.95 4.10
C GLN A 298 -12.98 12.41 4.52
N LEU A 299 -11.73 12.87 4.40
CA LEU A 299 -11.38 14.27 4.66
C LEU A 299 -11.85 15.16 3.49
N ILE A 300 -12.76 16.09 3.78
CA ILE A 300 -13.43 16.96 2.80
C ILE A 300 -12.98 18.40 2.99
N GLY A 301 -13.30 19.29 2.05
CA GLY A 301 -12.94 20.71 2.13
C GLY A 301 -12.07 21.16 0.97
N ILE A 302 -11.44 22.34 1.07
CA ILE A 302 -10.55 22.82 0.00
C ILE A 302 -9.22 22.08 0.13
N ALA A 303 -8.70 21.51 -0.95
CA ALA A 303 -7.41 20.83 -0.91
C ALA A 303 -6.31 21.80 -0.41
N PRO A 304 -5.43 21.38 0.52
CA PRO A 304 -4.39 22.25 0.97
C PRO A 304 -3.49 22.66 -0.19
N SER A 305 -3.13 23.94 -0.22
CA SER A 305 -2.33 24.47 -1.32
C SER A 305 -0.91 23.92 -1.26
N LEU A 306 -0.22 23.90 -2.40
CA LEU A 306 1.18 23.50 -2.41
C LEU A 306 2.05 24.42 -1.56
N ASP A 307 1.79 25.73 -1.58
CA ASP A 307 2.57 26.69 -0.79
C ASP A 307 2.42 26.39 0.71
N GLU A 308 1.20 26.03 1.15
CA GLU A 308 0.93 25.62 2.52
C GLU A 308 1.62 24.30 2.88
N TYR A 309 1.60 23.32 1.97
CA TYR A 309 2.33 22.06 2.14
C TYR A 309 3.84 22.27 2.27
N MET A 310 4.41 23.10 1.39
CA MET A 310 5.84 23.42 1.45
C MET A 310 6.19 24.19 2.73
N ALA A 311 5.31 25.10 3.17
CA ALA A 311 5.48 25.79 4.45
C ALA A 311 5.41 24.82 5.64
N ALA A 312 4.52 23.83 5.61
CA ALA A 312 4.43 22.77 6.62
C ALA A 312 5.72 21.95 6.70
N LEU A 313 6.26 21.49 5.56
CA LEU A 313 7.52 20.73 5.51
C LEU A 313 8.72 21.57 5.93
N GLN A 314 8.78 22.85 5.56
CA GLN A 314 9.84 23.76 6.03
C GLN A 314 9.77 23.98 7.53
N LYS A 315 8.55 24.07 8.09
CA LYS A 315 8.32 24.26 9.53
C LYS A 315 8.65 22.99 10.33
N ARG A 316 8.48 21.80 9.73
CA ARG A 316 8.85 20.50 10.30
C ARG A 316 9.75 19.69 9.35
N PRO A 317 11.06 19.99 9.27
CA PRO A 317 11.98 19.28 8.39
C PRO A 317 12.16 17.79 8.71
N SER A 318 11.84 17.38 9.95
CA SER A 318 11.82 15.97 10.37
C SER A 318 10.70 15.18 9.69
N LEU A 319 9.59 15.84 9.36
CA LEU A 319 8.39 15.24 8.76
C LEU A 319 8.63 15.04 7.26
N GLN A 320 9.25 13.91 6.91
CA GLN A 320 9.60 13.57 5.54
C GLN A 320 8.41 13.02 4.75
N ILE A 321 7.47 12.40 5.46
CA ILE A 321 6.28 11.77 4.87
C ILE A 321 5.07 12.48 5.46
N PHE A 322 4.34 13.19 4.60
CA PHE A 322 3.08 13.80 4.97
C PHE A 322 2.07 13.57 3.84
N ASP A 323 1.10 12.71 4.10
CA ASP A 323 0.20 12.19 3.07
C ASP A 323 -1.27 12.34 3.48
N LEU A 324 -2.02 13.09 2.66
CA LEU A 324 -3.47 13.26 2.71
C LEU A 324 -4.11 12.87 1.37
N SER A 325 -3.40 12.15 0.50
CA SER A 325 -3.86 11.78 -0.84
C SER A 325 -5.11 10.89 -0.81
N GLY A 326 -5.85 10.81 -1.91
CA GLY A 326 -7.06 9.98 -2.00
C GLY A 326 -8.25 10.44 -1.14
N ASN A 327 -8.13 11.58 -0.45
CA ASN A 327 -9.23 12.21 0.26
C ASN A 327 -10.12 13.05 -0.67
N PRO A 328 -11.42 13.16 -0.38
CA PRO A 328 -12.40 13.88 -1.18
C PRO A 328 -12.31 15.42 -1.10
N PHE A 329 -11.18 16.00 -1.54
CA PHE A 329 -11.00 17.45 -1.56
C PHE A 329 -11.58 18.16 -2.79
N PHE A 330 -11.95 19.44 -2.61
CA PHE A 330 -12.29 20.39 -3.66
C PHE A 330 -11.09 21.24 -4.06
N CYS A 331 -10.96 21.57 -5.34
CA CYS A 331 -9.88 22.43 -5.81
C CYS A 331 -10.22 23.92 -5.64
N ASP A 332 -9.27 24.70 -5.16
CA ASP A 332 -9.28 26.17 -5.31
C ASP A 332 -8.48 26.56 -6.56
N PRO A 333 -9.12 27.05 -7.64
CA PRO A 333 -8.45 27.42 -8.89
C PRO A 333 -7.59 28.67 -8.78
N SER A 334 -7.68 29.43 -7.68
CA SER A 334 -6.76 30.55 -7.43
C SER A 334 -5.38 30.08 -6.96
N ARG A 335 -5.24 28.80 -6.60
CA ARG A 335 -4.03 28.23 -6.00
C ARG A 335 -3.66 26.88 -6.63
N SER A 336 -2.38 26.53 -6.57
CA SER A 336 -1.95 25.17 -6.91
C SER A 336 -2.23 24.25 -5.73
N SER A 337 -2.89 23.13 -5.95
CA SER A 337 -3.07 22.08 -4.93
C SER A 337 -1.86 21.14 -4.89
N ALA A 338 -1.47 20.68 -3.70
CA ALA A 338 -0.48 19.61 -3.55
C ALA A 338 -1.09 18.20 -3.69
N TRP A 339 -2.42 18.09 -3.61
CA TRP A 339 -3.16 16.83 -3.69
C TRP A 339 -4.17 16.82 -4.83
N ALA A 340 -4.60 15.61 -5.20
CA ALA A 340 -5.74 15.45 -6.09
C ALA A 340 -7.00 16.08 -5.48
N CYS A 341 -7.81 16.74 -6.31
CA CYS A 341 -9.01 17.42 -5.89
C CYS A 341 -10.02 17.53 -7.05
N THR A 342 -11.26 17.84 -6.70
CA THR A 342 -12.39 17.99 -7.63
C THR A 342 -12.77 19.48 -7.79
N TYR A 343 -12.85 19.97 -9.02
CA TYR A 343 -13.51 21.22 -9.37
C TYR A 343 -15.01 21.01 -9.58
N LEU A 344 -15.83 21.96 -9.09
CA LEU A 344 -17.23 22.10 -9.51
C LEU A 344 -17.32 23.17 -10.60
N MET A 345 -17.77 22.78 -11.78
CA MET A 345 -17.91 23.67 -12.94
C MET A 345 -19.39 23.87 -13.25
N VAL A 346 -19.78 25.10 -13.56
CA VAL A 346 -21.08 25.38 -14.18
C VAL A 346 -20.87 25.34 -15.68
N ASP A 347 -21.37 24.28 -16.31
CA ASP A 347 -21.33 24.08 -17.77
C ASP A 347 -22.32 25.02 -18.47
N ARG A 348 -23.52 25.20 -17.89
CA ARG A 348 -24.58 26.05 -18.46
C ARG A 348 -25.51 26.62 -17.39
N VAL A 349 -26.05 27.80 -17.68
CA VAL A 349 -27.13 28.46 -16.95
C VAL A 349 -28.29 28.68 -17.92
N ASP A 350 -29.44 28.08 -17.64
CA ASP A 350 -30.64 28.19 -18.48
C ASP A 350 -31.80 28.81 -17.69
N ALA A 351 -32.35 29.92 -18.17
CA ALA A 351 -33.58 30.49 -17.59
C ALA A 351 -34.80 29.73 -18.14
N GLU A 352 -35.46 28.93 -17.30
CA GLU A 352 -36.65 28.17 -17.70
C GLU A 352 -37.93 29.02 -17.66
N THR A 353 -38.02 29.94 -16.69
CA THR A 353 -39.14 30.88 -16.56
C THR A 353 -38.63 32.23 -16.08
N ALA A 354 -39.52 33.23 -15.99
CA ALA A 354 -39.19 34.55 -15.40
C ALA A 354 -38.82 34.49 -13.90
N ALA A 355 -38.90 33.31 -13.28
CA ALA A 355 -38.67 33.08 -11.86
C ALA A 355 -37.88 31.77 -11.58
N SER A 356 -37.32 31.10 -12.61
CA SER A 356 -36.55 29.86 -12.42
C SER A 356 -35.32 29.80 -13.31
N VAL A 357 -34.21 29.34 -12.73
CA VAL A 357 -32.91 29.17 -13.38
C VAL A 357 -32.43 27.75 -13.14
N VAL A 358 -32.00 27.06 -14.19
CA VAL A 358 -31.41 25.73 -14.12
C VAL A 358 -29.91 25.84 -14.32
N LEU A 359 -29.15 25.28 -13.39
CA LEU A 359 -27.70 25.18 -13.46
C LEU A 359 -27.32 23.76 -13.88
N ARG A 360 -26.60 23.63 -14.98
CA ARG A 360 -25.94 22.37 -15.34
C ARG A 360 -24.53 22.37 -14.77
N ILE A 361 -24.29 21.50 -13.80
CA ILE A 361 -23.02 21.39 -13.08
C ILE A 361 -22.32 20.10 -13.49
N GLN A 362 -21.01 20.20 -13.65
CA GLN A 362 -20.13 19.06 -13.89
C GLN A 362 -19.00 19.08 -12.88
N THR A 363 -18.55 17.89 -12.51
CA THR A 363 -17.33 17.71 -11.73
C THR A 363 -16.18 17.43 -12.69
N SER A 364 -15.00 17.97 -12.39
CA SER A 364 -13.75 17.58 -13.04
C SER A 364 -12.66 17.48 -12.00
N THR A 365 -11.58 16.79 -12.29
CA THR A 365 -10.46 16.61 -11.36
C THR A 365 -9.21 17.29 -11.90
N ASN A 366 -8.29 17.67 -11.01
CA ASN A 366 -6.96 18.13 -11.39
C ASN A 366 -6.01 16.97 -11.75
N THR A 367 -6.47 15.73 -11.69
CA THR A 367 -5.74 14.48 -11.95
C THR A 367 -6.59 13.55 -12.82
N ALA A 368 -6.07 12.39 -13.24
CA ALA A 368 -6.85 11.40 -14.00
C ALA A 368 -7.87 10.61 -13.14
N LEU A 369 -8.02 10.94 -11.85
CA LEU A 369 -8.97 10.29 -10.95
C LEU A 369 -10.41 10.62 -11.32
N ARG A 370 -11.33 9.70 -11.02
CA ARG A 370 -12.77 10.00 -11.14
C ARG A 370 -13.12 11.14 -10.18
N PRO A 371 -13.88 12.14 -10.62
CA PRO A 371 -14.35 13.19 -9.73
C PRO A 371 -15.22 12.62 -8.63
N LEU A 372 -15.29 13.34 -7.52
CA LEU A 372 -16.20 12.99 -6.44
C LEU A 372 -17.62 12.87 -6.99
N PRO A 373 -18.33 11.76 -6.68
CA PRO A 373 -19.74 11.64 -7.02
C PRO A 373 -20.48 12.82 -6.39
N ILE A 374 -21.25 13.56 -7.19
CA ILE A 374 -21.91 14.75 -6.66
C ILE A 374 -22.91 14.34 -5.57
N ASP A 375 -23.48 13.14 -5.63
CA ASP A 375 -24.46 12.63 -4.66
C ASP A 375 -23.89 12.60 -3.23
N THR A 376 -22.57 12.41 -3.08
CA THR A 376 -21.86 12.50 -1.80
C THR A 376 -21.78 13.94 -1.28
N ILE A 377 -21.76 14.90 -2.20
CA ILE A 377 -21.55 16.33 -1.94
C ILE A 377 -22.89 17.07 -1.76
N LEU A 378 -23.91 16.63 -2.51
CA LEU A 378 -25.19 17.31 -2.65
C LEU A 378 -25.85 17.70 -1.33
N PRO A 379 -25.95 16.84 -0.30
CA PRO A 379 -26.68 17.18 0.93
C PRO A 379 -26.14 18.42 1.66
N TYR A 380 -24.88 18.77 1.41
CA TYR A 380 -24.15 19.85 2.07
C TYR A 380 -23.83 21.03 1.14
N LEU A 381 -24.19 20.92 -0.15
CA LEU A 381 -23.96 21.92 -1.18
C LEU A 381 -24.99 23.06 -1.10
N ARG A 382 -24.50 24.30 -1.09
CA ARG A 382 -25.26 25.54 -1.21
C ARG A 382 -24.82 26.31 -2.43
N VAL A 383 -25.78 26.91 -3.14
CA VAL A 383 -25.53 27.75 -4.31
C VAL A 383 -25.88 29.19 -3.98
N GLN A 384 -24.99 30.12 -4.29
CA GLN A 384 -25.19 31.55 -4.12
C GLN A 384 -25.08 32.30 -5.44
N LEU A 385 -25.93 33.31 -5.63
CA LEU A 385 -25.94 34.21 -6.78
C LEU A 385 -25.45 35.61 -6.37
N TYR A 386 -24.58 36.19 -7.20
CA TYR A 386 -23.92 37.49 -7.02
C TYR A 386 -24.16 38.42 -8.22
N ASN A 387 -24.02 39.73 -7.99
CA ASN A 387 -23.97 40.77 -9.05
C ASN A 387 -22.51 41.00 -9.49
N VAL A 388 -22.32 41.53 -10.69
CA VAL A 388 -21.09 42.13 -11.25
C VAL A 388 -20.28 43.01 -10.26
N THR A 389 -20.90 43.61 -9.24
CA THR A 389 -20.23 44.40 -8.17
C THR A 389 -19.72 43.56 -6.99
N GLY A 390 -20.05 42.27 -6.92
CA GLY A 390 -19.66 41.34 -5.86
C GLY A 390 -20.59 41.30 -4.64
N GLU A 391 -21.70 42.07 -4.64
CA GLU A 391 -22.72 41.97 -3.58
C GLU A 391 -23.53 40.67 -3.70
N ARG A 392 -23.83 40.03 -2.55
CA ARG A 392 -24.61 38.78 -2.45
C ARG A 392 -26.09 39.07 -2.52
N TRP A 393 -26.84 38.36 -3.36
CA TRP A 393 -28.28 38.60 -3.54
C TRP A 393 -29.17 37.42 -3.16
N TYR A 394 -28.73 36.17 -3.36
CA TYR A 394 -29.58 35.00 -3.14
C TYR A 394 -28.77 33.74 -2.75
N SER A 395 -29.37 32.84 -1.98
CA SER A 395 -28.73 31.61 -1.48
C SER A 395 -29.75 30.49 -1.34
N VAL A 396 -29.49 29.35 -1.96
CA VAL A 396 -30.35 28.16 -1.89
C VAL A 396 -29.54 26.95 -1.47
N SER A 397 -30.06 26.14 -0.55
CA SER A 397 -29.51 24.81 -0.29
C SER A 397 -30.09 23.81 -1.27
N SER A 398 -29.29 22.83 -1.67
CA SER A 398 -29.72 21.68 -2.48
C SER A 398 -30.94 20.95 -1.90
N ASN A 399 -31.15 21.01 -0.58
CA ASN A 399 -32.27 20.38 0.13
C ASN A 399 -33.49 21.31 0.34
N ALA A 400 -33.46 22.55 -0.18
CA ALA A 400 -34.56 23.49 -0.02
C ALA A 400 -35.77 23.13 -0.90
N SER A 401 -36.99 23.37 -0.39
CA SER A 401 -38.24 23.15 -1.11
C SER A 401 -38.29 23.99 -2.39
N GLY A 402 -38.00 23.36 -3.53
CA GLY A 402 -37.93 23.99 -4.85
C GLY A 402 -36.78 23.46 -5.71
N ALA A 403 -35.67 22.99 -5.13
CA ALA A 403 -34.59 22.43 -5.93
C ALA A 403 -34.94 20.98 -6.37
N PHE A 404 -35.08 20.77 -7.67
CA PHE A 404 -35.20 19.44 -8.26
C PHE A 404 -33.87 19.06 -8.90
N ILE A 405 -33.36 17.89 -8.57
CA ILE A 405 -32.09 17.38 -9.09
C ILE A 405 -32.41 16.21 -10.00
N THR A 406 -32.00 16.31 -11.26
CA THR A 406 -32.03 15.21 -12.24
C THR A 406 -30.66 15.15 -12.90
N GLY A 407 -30.11 13.95 -13.08
CA GLY A 407 -28.78 13.78 -13.64
C GLY A 407 -28.55 12.38 -14.18
N ASP A 408 -27.69 12.29 -15.19
CA ASP A 408 -26.98 11.06 -15.55
C ASP A 408 -25.54 11.14 -15.01
N ASN A 409 -24.76 10.06 -15.09
CA ASN A 409 -23.39 9.99 -14.58
C ASN A 409 -22.40 11.05 -15.15
N SER A 410 -22.82 11.96 -16.03
CA SER A 410 -21.97 12.95 -16.72
C SER A 410 -22.31 14.43 -16.46
N ALA A 411 -23.50 14.75 -15.93
CA ALA A 411 -23.89 16.11 -15.58
C ALA A 411 -25.11 16.15 -14.63
N TYR A 412 -25.12 17.12 -13.72
CA TYR A 412 -26.18 17.29 -12.73
C TYR A 412 -26.90 18.62 -12.92
N LEU A 413 -28.23 18.60 -12.83
CA LEU A 413 -29.06 19.80 -12.94
C LEU A 413 -29.49 20.26 -11.55
N ILE A 414 -29.24 21.53 -11.22
CA ILE A 414 -29.78 22.19 -10.03
C ILE A 414 -30.76 23.28 -10.49
N THR A 415 -32.05 23.08 -10.22
CA THR A 415 -33.07 24.11 -10.46
C THR A 415 -33.19 25.05 -9.26
N ILE A 416 -33.09 26.35 -9.50
CA ILE A 416 -33.26 27.42 -8.52
C ILE A 416 -34.55 28.16 -8.82
N HIS A 417 -35.49 28.20 -7.88
CA HIS A 417 -36.72 28.98 -7.99
C HIS A 417 -36.62 30.26 -7.15
N LEU A 418 -36.78 31.40 -7.80
CA LEU A 418 -36.84 32.73 -7.19
C LEU A 418 -38.30 33.15 -7.05
N SER A 419 -38.67 33.90 -6.01
CA SER A 419 -39.96 34.61 -6.02
C SER A 419 -39.95 35.69 -7.11
N THR A 420 -41.13 36.07 -7.60
CA THR A 420 -41.27 37.16 -8.58
C THR A 420 -40.68 38.47 -8.05
N SER A 421 -40.79 38.78 -6.76
CA SER A 421 -40.15 39.94 -6.14
C SER A 421 -38.62 39.86 -6.15
N GLU A 422 -38.04 38.68 -5.92
CA GLU A 422 -36.59 38.45 -5.94
C GLU A 422 -36.04 38.50 -7.37
N ALA A 423 -36.69 37.85 -8.33
CA ALA A 423 -36.30 37.92 -9.74
C ALA A 423 -36.33 39.37 -10.28
N THR A 424 -37.29 40.17 -9.81
CA THR A 424 -37.41 41.59 -10.16
C THR A 424 -36.31 42.44 -9.52
N SER A 425 -36.06 42.27 -8.22
CA SER A 425 -35.12 43.12 -7.47
C SER A 425 -33.66 42.84 -7.82
N ILE A 426 -33.34 41.58 -8.16
CA ILE A 426 -31.96 41.14 -8.41
C ILE A 426 -31.58 41.30 -9.88
N PHE A 427 -32.48 40.94 -10.81
CA PHE A 427 -32.17 40.82 -12.24
C PHE A 427 -33.10 41.62 -13.16
N GLY A 428 -33.97 42.47 -12.60
CA GLY A 428 -34.87 43.31 -13.41
C GLY A 428 -35.84 42.52 -14.30
N HIS A 429 -36.22 41.30 -13.87
CA HIS A 429 -36.98 40.29 -14.63
C HIS A 429 -36.22 39.56 -15.75
N ASP A 430 -34.93 39.83 -15.95
CA ASP A 430 -34.14 39.18 -17.00
C ASP A 430 -33.08 38.23 -16.40
N LEU A 431 -33.54 37.02 -16.06
CA LEU A 431 -32.70 35.93 -15.56
C LEU A 431 -31.75 35.36 -16.62
N SER A 432 -31.89 35.75 -17.90
CA SER A 432 -31.04 35.25 -18.98
C SER A 432 -29.62 35.84 -18.98
N ASN A 433 -29.39 36.90 -18.21
CA ASN A 433 -28.07 37.54 -18.08
C ASN A 433 -27.18 36.91 -17.00
N ILE A 434 -27.65 35.90 -16.27
CA ILE A 434 -26.84 35.24 -15.23
C ILE A 434 -25.71 34.46 -15.90
N SER A 435 -24.48 34.85 -15.61
CA SER A 435 -23.28 34.17 -16.08
C SER A 435 -22.83 33.11 -15.07
N PRO A 436 -22.12 32.04 -15.50
CA PRO A 436 -21.40 31.15 -14.58
C PRO A 436 -20.53 31.89 -13.54
N ARG A 437 -20.02 33.08 -13.87
CA ARG A 437 -19.18 33.91 -12.98
C ARG A 437 -19.97 34.54 -11.80
N ASP A 438 -21.29 34.61 -11.92
CA ASP A 438 -22.18 35.14 -10.89
C ASP A 438 -22.57 34.08 -9.85
N ILE A 439 -22.08 32.85 -10.01
CA ILE A 439 -22.45 31.68 -9.20
C ILE A 439 -21.27 31.26 -8.33
N ARG A 440 -21.54 31.06 -7.03
CA ARG A 440 -20.58 30.44 -6.09
C ARG A 440 -21.17 29.21 -5.44
N PHE A 441 -20.33 28.20 -5.30
CA PHE A 441 -20.64 26.99 -4.53
C PHE A 441 -20.05 27.08 -3.13
N LEU A 442 -20.86 26.72 -2.15
CA LEU A 442 -20.45 26.56 -0.77
C LEU A 442 -20.73 25.12 -0.34
N TYR A 443 -19.79 24.53 0.36
CA TYR A 443 -19.95 23.22 0.98
C TYR A 443 -19.75 23.40 2.48
N ASN A 444 -20.79 23.15 3.28
CA ASN A 444 -20.77 23.44 4.72
C ASN A 444 -20.24 24.87 5.06
N ASP A 445 -20.71 25.88 4.32
CA ASP A 445 -20.31 27.29 4.45
C ASP A 445 -18.89 27.66 3.97
N VAL A 446 -18.07 26.69 3.54
CA VAL A 446 -16.78 26.93 2.89
C VAL A 446 -16.97 27.15 1.39
N ILE A 447 -16.38 28.22 0.84
CA ILE A 447 -16.45 28.55 -0.59
C ILE A 447 -15.51 27.62 -1.37
N ILE A 448 -16.05 26.81 -2.29
CA ILE A 448 -15.26 25.78 -2.98
C ILE A 448 -15.02 26.05 -4.48
N SER A 449 -15.50 27.14 -5.07
CA SER A 449 -15.24 27.46 -6.50
C SER A 449 -15.45 28.92 -6.91
N PRO A 450 -14.44 29.54 -7.57
CA PRO A 450 -14.55 30.50 -8.66
C PRO A 450 -14.26 29.81 -10.02
N GLN A 451 -15.19 29.83 -10.99
CA GLN A 451 -15.16 29.05 -12.25
C GLN A 451 -13.82 29.07 -13.05
N LYS A 452 -13.44 27.94 -13.67
CA LYS A 452 -12.38 27.82 -14.70
C LYS A 452 -13.03 27.66 -16.08
N GLU A 453 -12.78 28.60 -17.01
CA GLU A 453 -13.29 28.50 -18.38
C GLU A 453 -12.55 27.42 -19.19
N ARG A 454 -13.30 26.68 -20.02
CA ARG A 454 -12.80 25.61 -20.90
C ARG A 454 -12.01 26.23 -22.07
N VAL A 455 -10.71 25.94 -22.17
CA VAL A 455 -9.87 26.37 -23.31
C VAL A 455 -9.87 25.27 -24.39
N PRO A 456 -10.21 25.58 -25.66
CA PRO A 456 -10.14 24.61 -26.77
C PRO A 456 -8.71 24.21 -27.11
N MET A 457 -8.54 22.93 -27.46
CA MET A 457 -7.27 22.30 -27.79
C MET A 457 -7.06 22.37 -29.30
N ASP A 458 -6.25 23.31 -29.77
CA ASP A 458 -5.65 23.31 -31.10
C ASP A 458 -4.22 23.87 -31.01
N ASP A 459 -3.33 23.32 -31.84
CA ASP A 459 -1.89 23.54 -31.97
C ASP A 459 -0.95 22.76 -31.04
N LEU A 460 -0.49 21.60 -31.53
CA LEU A 460 0.87 21.13 -31.26
C LEU A 460 1.57 20.71 -32.55
N THR A 461 2.76 21.28 -32.76
CA THR A 461 3.67 21.07 -33.89
C THR A 461 4.66 19.93 -33.62
N PRO A 462 5.27 19.35 -34.67
CA PRO A 462 6.08 18.14 -34.58
C PRO A 462 7.55 18.43 -34.24
N SER A 463 7.94 18.12 -33.01
CA SER A 463 9.34 17.85 -32.64
C SER A 463 9.29 16.92 -31.42
N TYR A 464 9.66 15.65 -31.51
CA TYR A 464 11.06 15.27 -31.36
C TYR A 464 11.27 13.80 -31.78
N ARG A 465 12.15 13.58 -32.77
CA ARG A 465 12.81 12.28 -33.01
C ARG A 465 14.23 12.35 -32.43
N ALA A 466 14.71 11.19 -31.97
CA ALA A 466 16.07 10.83 -31.50
C ALA A 466 16.33 11.16 -30.01
N THR A 467 16.73 10.23 -29.13
CA THR A 467 17.77 9.16 -29.17
C THR A 467 17.45 8.14 -28.05
N ASN A 468 17.59 6.81 -28.09
CA ASN A 468 18.65 5.91 -28.58
C ASN A 468 18.01 4.73 -29.32
N SER A 469 18.29 4.54 -30.62
CA SER A 469 17.84 3.36 -31.35
C SER A 469 18.78 2.18 -31.08
N ILE A 470 18.21 1.05 -30.62
CA ILE A 470 18.74 -0.26 -31.04
C ILE A 470 18.10 -0.46 -32.40
N ASP A 471 18.84 -0.20 -33.48
CA ASP A 471 18.25 0.03 -34.82
C ASP A 471 17.37 -1.13 -35.34
N ASN A 472 17.49 -2.33 -34.75
CA ASN A 472 16.75 -3.50 -35.20
C ASN A 472 15.69 -4.04 -34.23
N ARG A 473 15.46 -3.49 -33.02
CA ARG A 473 14.43 -4.03 -32.08
C ARG A 473 13.13 -3.22 -32.08
N VAL A 474 12.01 -3.88 -31.76
CA VAL A 474 10.74 -3.22 -31.42
C VAL A 474 10.84 -2.69 -30.00
N ARG A 475 10.52 -1.41 -29.79
CA ARG A 475 10.49 -0.83 -28.44
C ARG A 475 9.09 -0.92 -27.85
N LEU A 476 8.96 -1.60 -26.72
CA LEU A 476 7.76 -1.62 -25.89
C LEU A 476 7.90 -0.64 -24.72
N GLU A 477 7.15 0.45 -24.73
CA GLU A 477 7.16 1.48 -23.69
C GLU A 477 5.96 1.27 -22.75
N LEU A 478 6.24 0.90 -21.51
CA LEU A 478 5.31 0.72 -20.41
C LEU A 478 5.23 2.03 -19.61
N PHE A 479 4.23 2.85 -19.91
CA PHE A 479 3.96 4.04 -19.13
C PHE A 479 3.19 3.62 -17.88
N GLY A 480 3.82 3.70 -16.72
CA GLY A 480 3.20 3.30 -15.46
C GLY A 480 3.71 4.10 -14.27
N ILE A 481 3.11 3.79 -13.12
CA ILE A 481 3.56 4.28 -11.82
C ILE A 481 3.94 3.06 -10.99
N SER A 482 5.13 3.09 -10.38
CA SER A 482 5.80 1.97 -9.72
C SER A 482 4.98 1.23 -8.66
N ARG A 483 3.98 1.89 -8.05
CA ARG A 483 3.09 1.31 -7.03
C ARG A 483 1.62 1.27 -7.46
N CYS A 484 1.32 1.58 -8.71
CA CYS A 484 -0.06 1.52 -9.22
C CYS A 484 -0.47 0.05 -9.43
N PRO A 485 -1.61 -0.41 -8.87
CA PRO A 485 -2.09 -1.78 -9.03
C PRO A 485 -2.14 -2.24 -10.49
N SER A 486 -2.60 -1.38 -11.40
CA SER A 486 -2.68 -1.69 -12.83
C SER A 486 -1.32 -1.82 -13.52
N PHE A 487 -0.29 -1.12 -13.01
CA PHE A 487 1.09 -1.32 -13.49
C PHE A 487 1.62 -2.66 -13.03
N ILE A 488 1.42 -2.98 -11.76
CA ILE A 488 1.81 -4.27 -11.18
C ILE A 488 1.09 -5.41 -11.89
N ALA A 489 -0.23 -5.34 -12.07
CA ALA A 489 -1.02 -6.32 -12.81
C ALA A 489 -0.49 -6.53 -14.23
N THR A 490 -0.17 -5.45 -14.95
CA THR A 490 0.44 -5.54 -16.29
C THR A 490 1.78 -6.27 -16.28
N LEU A 491 2.62 -6.01 -15.27
CA LEU A 491 3.89 -6.71 -15.11
C LEU A 491 3.67 -8.20 -14.83
N THR A 492 2.76 -8.55 -13.92
CA THR A 492 2.58 -9.92 -13.42
C THR A 492 1.76 -10.81 -14.35
N GLU A 493 0.80 -10.24 -15.07
CA GLU A 493 -0.16 -11.01 -15.87
C GLU A 493 0.18 -11.06 -17.36
N LEU A 494 0.98 -10.11 -17.86
CA LEU A 494 1.33 -10.02 -19.28
C LEU A 494 2.85 -10.06 -19.51
N ILE A 495 3.59 -9.13 -18.92
CA ILE A 495 5.00 -8.90 -19.26
C ILE A 495 5.90 -10.02 -18.73
N HIS A 496 5.81 -10.37 -17.45
CA HIS A 496 6.65 -11.41 -16.86
C HIS A 496 6.32 -12.83 -17.40
N PRO A 497 5.04 -13.24 -17.57
CA PRO A 497 4.74 -14.50 -18.24
C PRO A 497 5.25 -14.55 -19.69
N PHE A 498 5.24 -13.41 -20.40
CA PHE A 498 5.81 -13.29 -21.74
C PHE A 498 7.32 -13.52 -21.75
N THR A 499 8.07 -12.91 -20.82
CA THR A 499 9.54 -13.08 -20.76
C THR A 499 9.96 -14.47 -20.32
N LEU A 500 9.22 -15.10 -19.40
CA LEU A 500 9.47 -16.48 -18.99
C LEU A 500 9.19 -17.47 -20.12
N ARG A 501 8.12 -17.25 -20.88
CA ARG A 501 7.69 -18.18 -21.92
C ARG A 501 8.49 -18.05 -23.22
N TYR A 502 8.90 -16.82 -23.57
CA TYR A 502 9.63 -16.51 -24.79
C TYR A 502 10.93 -15.74 -24.51
N PRO A 503 11.85 -16.30 -23.71
CA PRO A 503 13.05 -15.59 -23.30
C PRO A 503 13.88 -15.14 -24.50
N GLU A 504 13.97 -15.91 -25.58
CA GLU A 504 14.71 -15.57 -26.80
C GLU A 504 14.23 -14.31 -27.54
N LEU A 505 12.99 -13.87 -27.29
CA LEU A 505 12.44 -12.67 -27.93
C LEU A 505 13.08 -11.37 -27.42
N HIS A 506 13.85 -11.38 -26.33
CA HIS A 506 14.69 -10.24 -25.92
C HIS A 506 15.67 -9.77 -27.03
N GLN A 507 15.95 -10.62 -28.03
CA GLN A 507 16.78 -10.25 -29.18
C GLN A 507 16.06 -9.29 -30.14
N VAL A 508 14.74 -9.33 -30.17
CA VAL A 508 13.87 -8.57 -31.08
C VAL A 508 13.04 -7.49 -30.38
N VAL A 509 12.93 -7.53 -29.05
CA VAL A 509 12.16 -6.57 -28.25
C VAL A 509 13.03 -5.85 -27.22
N ASP A 510 12.73 -4.57 -26.98
CA ASP A 510 13.32 -3.73 -25.93
C ASP A 510 12.18 -3.16 -25.08
N ILE A 511 12.00 -3.65 -23.85
CA ILE A 511 10.92 -3.22 -22.95
C ILE A 511 11.44 -2.10 -22.03
N ARG A 512 10.67 -1.03 -21.90
CA ARG A 512 11.03 0.17 -21.14
C ARG A 512 9.91 0.67 -20.25
N PHE A 513 10.15 0.76 -18.95
CA PHE A 513 9.37 1.56 -18.02
C PHE A 513 9.58 3.06 -18.27
N MET A 514 8.47 3.79 -18.31
CA MET A 514 8.40 5.24 -18.37
C MET A 514 7.47 5.72 -17.24
N SER A 515 7.98 6.56 -16.35
CA SER A 515 7.18 7.12 -15.27
C SER A 515 6.00 7.92 -15.81
N GLN A 516 4.84 7.79 -15.17
CA GLN A 516 3.70 8.67 -15.41
C GLN A 516 3.69 9.93 -14.54
N ALA A 517 4.72 10.13 -13.72
CA ALA A 517 4.84 11.34 -12.92
C ALA A 517 4.80 12.59 -13.80
N ASP A 518 4.07 13.61 -13.35
CA ASP A 518 4.12 14.94 -13.93
C ASP A 518 5.37 15.67 -13.47
N THR A 519 5.91 16.53 -14.34
CA THR A 519 7.05 17.38 -13.98
C THR A 519 6.64 18.42 -12.98
N ASP A 520 7.30 18.44 -11.82
CA ASP A 520 7.10 19.49 -10.84
C ASP A 520 8.42 19.85 -10.17
N LEU A 521 9.01 20.96 -10.64
CA LEU A 521 10.30 21.48 -10.19
C LEU A 521 10.33 21.90 -8.72
N ARG A 522 9.19 21.91 -8.04
CA ARG A 522 9.05 22.31 -6.63
C ARG A 522 9.41 21.17 -5.67
N TYR A 523 9.39 19.92 -6.13
CA TYR A 523 9.82 18.76 -5.35
C TYR A 523 11.30 18.43 -5.59
N PRO A 524 12.04 17.93 -4.58
CA PRO A 524 13.42 17.44 -4.77
C PRO A 524 13.52 16.38 -5.87
N ALA A 525 12.46 15.58 -6.02
CA ALA A 525 12.35 14.54 -7.03
C ALA A 525 12.01 15.06 -8.44
N LYS A 526 11.74 16.37 -8.60
CA LYS A 526 11.23 17.06 -9.80
C LYS A 526 10.01 16.40 -10.46
N GLY A 527 9.24 15.63 -9.70
CA GLY A 527 8.09 14.85 -10.16
C GLY A 527 6.97 14.75 -9.14
N ILE A 528 5.75 14.49 -9.60
CA ILE A 528 4.57 14.19 -8.77
C ILE A 528 3.69 13.13 -9.45
N THR A 529 3.18 12.17 -8.70
CA THR A 529 2.18 11.20 -9.16
C THR A 529 0.87 11.36 -8.37
N MET A 530 -0.16 10.62 -8.79
CA MET A 530 -1.44 10.57 -8.09
C MET A 530 -1.40 9.90 -6.71
N HIS A 531 -0.42 9.05 -6.41
CA HIS A 531 -0.22 8.48 -5.06
C HIS A 531 1.04 9.03 -4.35
N GLY A 532 1.50 10.21 -4.75
CA GLY A 532 2.45 11.03 -3.99
C GLY A 532 3.93 10.72 -4.23
N GLN A 533 4.80 11.33 -3.40
CA GLN A 533 6.24 11.32 -3.63
C GLN A 533 6.89 9.94 -3.49
N THR A 534 6.28 9.01 -2.74
CA THR A 534 6.83 7.66 -2.58
C THR A 534 6.85 6.92 -3.91
N GLU A 535 5.82 7.10 -4.74
CA GLU A 535 5.81 6.53 -6.08
C GLU A 535 6.79 7.24 -7.01
N VAL A 536 6.94 8.55 -6.89
CA VAL A 536 7.96 9.29 -7.66
C VAL A 536 9.35 8.76 -7.31
N LEU A 537 9.61 8.46 -6.03
CA LEU A 537 10.85 7.80 -5.61
C LEU A 537 10.99 6.41 -6.23
N GLY A 538 9.94 5.60 -6.21
CA GLY A 538 9.97 4.28 -6.85
C GLY A 538 10.18 4.34 -8.36
N ASP A 539 9.53 5.29 -9.03
CA ASP A 539 9.69 5.56 -10.45
C ASP A 539 11.13 5.96 -10.78
N ARG A 540 11.74 6.81 -9.95
CA ARG A 540 13.15 7.18 -10.08
C ARG A 540 14.06 5.98 -9.98
N PHE A 541 13.80 5.06 -9.05
CA PHE A 541 14.56 3.82 -8.93
C PHE A 541 14.41 2.93 -10.17
N LEU A 542 13.19 2.70 -10.65
CA LEU A 542 12.94 1.88 -11.84
C LEU A 542 13.56 2.49 -13.11
N MET A 543 13.45 3.81 -13.29
CA MET A 543 14.05 4.50 -14.43
C MET A 543 15.59 4.49 -14.38
N CYS A 544 16.19 4.64 -13.19
CA CYS A 544 17.63 4.50 -13.01
C CYS A 544 18.10 3.06 -13.22
N LEU A 545 17.37 2.07 -12.71
CA LEU A 545 17.66 0.64 -12.93
C LEU A 545 17.76 0.35 -14.43
N GLN A 546 16.75 0.78 -15.20
CA GLN A 546 16.71 0.61 -16.65
C GLN A 546 17.76 1.43 -17.42
N LYS A 547 18.26 2.53 -16.84
CA LYS A 547 19.33 3.32 -17.46
C LYS A 547 20.67 2.57 -17.45
N TYR A 548 20.95 1.85 -16.37
CA TYR A 548 22.24 1.20 -16.15
C TYR A 548 22.24 -0.31 -16.44
N TYR A 549 21.07 -0.93 -16.48
CA TYR A 549 20.91 -2.35 -16.75
C TYR A 549 19.93 -2.60 -17.88
N ASP A 550 20.09 -3.75 -18.53
CA ASP A 550 19.15 -4.18 -19.54
C ASP A 550 17.82 -4.63 -18.91
N TYR A 551 16.85 -4.85 -19.79
CA TYR A 551 15.53 -5.24 -19.38
C TYR A 551 15.49 -6.62 -18.66
N PHE A 552 16.44 -7.53 -18.89
CA PHE A 552 16.43 -8.82 -18.20
C PHE A 552 16.66 -8.63 -16.69
N ILE A 553 17.62 -7.79 -16.32
CA ILE A 553 17.86 -7.44 -14.91
C ILE A 553 16.68 -6.64 -14.35
N PHE A 554 16.12 -5.72 -15.13
CA PHE A 554 14.91 -4.98 -14.73
C PHE A 554 13.76 -5.94 -14.38
N ASP A 555 13.45 -6.89 -15.25
CA ASP A 555 12.38 -7.88 -15.10
C ASP A 555 12.57 -8.73 -13.82
N GLN A 556 13.79 -9.25 -13.61
CA GLN A 556 14.13 -10.06 -12.44
C GLN A 556 14.00 -9.27 -11.12
N VAL A 557 14.44 -8.01 -11.10
CA VAL A 557 14.28 -7.15 -9.92
C VAL A 557 12.81 -6.83 -9.68
N THR A 558 12.05 -6.45 -10.71
CA THR A 558 10.61 -6.15 -10.55
C THR A 558 9.80 -7.38 -10.16
N TYR A 559 10.19 -8.57 -10.63
CA TYR A 559 9.56 -9.84 -10.25
C TYR A 559 9.86 -10.18 -8.79
N CYS A 560 11.11 -10.05 -8.34
CA CYS A 560 11.46 -10.23 -6.93
C CYS A 560 10.67 -9.28 -6.03
N LEU A 561 10.59 -7.99 -6.38
CA LEU A 561 9.85 -6.98 -5.62
C LEU A 561 8.35 -7.30 -5.52
N TYR A 562 7.81 -7.99 -6.52
CA TYR A 562 6.45 -8.51 -6.51
C TYR A 562 6.32 -9.76 -5.62
N GLU A 563 7.19 -10.77 -5.79
CA GLU A 563 7.15 -12.04 -5.03
C GLU A 563 7.31 -11.83 -3.52
N THR A 564 7.97 -10.76 -3.08
CA THR A 564 8.05 -10.38 -1.66
C THR A 564 6.72 -9.82 -1.09
N GLY A 565 5.64 -9.82 -1.87
CA GLY A 565 4.28 -9.47 -1.43
C GLY A 565 3.96 -7.97 -1.47
N SER A 566 4.61 -7.22 -2.35
CA SER A 566 4.99 -5.85 -2.06
C SER A 566 4.74 -4.89 -3.24
N SER A 567 3.53 -4.98 -3.84
CA SER A 567 3.06 -4.05 -4.89
C SER A 567 3.14 -2.56 -4.48
N ALA A 568 3.35 -2.31 -3.19
CA ALA A 568 3.50 -1.00 -2.55
C ALA A 568 4.92 -0.74 -1.99
N SER A 569 5.94 -1.56 -2.27
CA SER A 569 7.21 -1.41 -1.55
C SER A 569 8.25 -0.60 -2.24
N ILE A 570 8.23 -0.29 -3.53
CA ILE A 570 9.35 0.50 -4.09
C ILE A 570 9.36 1.89 -3.39
N PRO A 571 10.43 2.27 -2.64
CA PRO A 571 11.81 1.72 -2.66
C PRO A 571 12.26 0.74 -1.54
N TYR A 572 11.40 0.43 -0.58
CA TYR A 572 11.53 -0.69 0.37
C TYR A 572 11.74 -2.04 -0.35
N ASP A 573 12.53 -2.93 0.27
CA ASP A 573 12.98 -4.24 -0.24
C ASP A 573 13.85 -4.25 -1.51
N LEU A 574 14.16 -3.08 -2.07
CA LEU A 574 15.14 -2.97 -3.17
C LEU A 574 16.46 -3.64 -2.78
N ASP A 575 16.99 -3.40 -1.59
CA ASP A 575 18.30 -3.95 -1.20
C ASP A 575 18.31 -5.48 -1.16
N ALA A 576 17.21 -6.12 -0.74
CA ALA A 576 17.08 -7.57 -0.73
C ALA A 576 17.01 -8.14 -2.15
N CYS A 577 16.17 -7.56 -3.01
CA CYS A 577 16.00 -8.00 -4.40
C CYS A 577 17.20 -7.68 -5.29
N PHE A 578 17.86 -6.55 -5.07
CA PHE A 578 19.09 -6.22 -5.76
C PHE A 578 20.23 -7.15 -5.33
N SER A 579 20.32 -7.53 -4.06
CA SER A 579 21.36 -8.46 -3.60
C SER A 579 21.17 -9.88 -4.12
N SER A 580 19.93 -10.28 -4.43
CA SER A 580 19.63 -11.59 -5.03
C SER A 580 19.84 -11.63 -6.55
N VAL A 581 19.65 -10.51 -7.24
CA VAL A 581 19.75 -10.41 -8.71
C VAL A 581 21.11 -9.87 -9.19
N ILE A 582 21.72 -8.94 -8.45
CA ILE A 582 22.95 -8.22 -8.82
C ILE A 582 24.04 -8.48 -7.76
N SER A 583 25.13 -9.14 -8.17
CA SER A 583 26.13 -9.69 -7.24
C SER A 583 27.18 -8.70 -6.71
N ALA A 584 27.23 -7.44 -7.17
CA ALA A 584 28.25 -6.48 -6.77
C ALA A 584 27.68 -5.27 -5.99
N GLU A 585 28.17 -5.03 -4.78
CA GLU A 585 27.76 -3.89 -3.93
C GLU A 585 28.01 -2.52 -4.59
N SER A 586 29.07 -2.41 -5.42
CA SER A 586 29.39 -1.20 -6.18
C SER A 586 28.35 -0.85 -7.25
N GLN A 587 27.57 -1.84 -7.71
CA GLN A 587 26.57 -1.70 -8.76
C GLN A 587 25.24 -1.17 -8.21
N LEU A 588 24.86 -1.56 -6.99
CA LEU A 588 23.73 -1.00 -6.25
C LEU A 588 23.93 0.48 -5.91
N LYS A 589 25.17 0.84 -5.57
CA LYS A 589 25.55 2.24 -5.27
C LYS A 589 25.24 3.18 -6.44
N ILE A 590 25.52 2.76 -7.69
CA ILE A 590 25.27 3.57 -8.89
C ILE A 590 23.76 3.87 -9.06
N ILE A 591 22.91 2.87 -8.84
CA ILE A 591 21.45 3.06 -8.93
C ILE A 591 20.93 3.99 -7.85
N LYS A 592 21.38 3.82 -6.60
CA LYS A 592 21.00 4.70 -5.49
C LYS A 592 21.49 6.12 -5.70
N GLU A 593 22.69 6.31 -6.25
CA GLU A 593 23.22 7.64 -6.59
C GLU A 593 22.41 8.30 -7.69
N CYS A 594 22.07 7.57 -8.76
CA CYS A 594 21.17 8.06 -9.80
C CYS A 594 19.79 8.44 -9.25
N ALA A 595 19.15 7.52 -8.52
CA ALA A 595 17.78 7.67 -8.02
C ALA A 595 17.64 8.84 -7.03
N ASN A 596 18.68 9.14 -6.26
CA ASN A 596 18.71 10.27 -5.33
C ASN A 596 19.28 11.56 -5.95
N GLY A 597 19.83 11.50 -7.17
CA GLY A 597 20.50 12.61 -7.84
C GLY A 597 19.64 13.39 -8.82
N ASP A 598 20.24 14.41 -9.44
CA ASP A 598 19.62 15.19 -10.51
C ASP A 598 19.32 14.36 -11.77
N GLU A 599 20.08 13.29 -11.98
CA GLU A 599 19.93 12.39 -13.13
C GLU A 599 18.53 11.75 -13.17
N ALA A 600 18.04 11.23 -12.05
CA ALA A 600 16.68 10.70 -12.00
C ALA A 600 15.62 11.79 -12.18
N SER A 601 15.91 13.02 -11.75
CA SER A 601 15.01 14.15 -11.97
C SER A 601 14.89 14.51 -13.45
N GLU A 602 16.00 14.43 -14.20
CA GLU A 602 16.00 14.63 -15.66
C GLU A 602 15.22 13.52 -16.38
N LEU A 603 15.37 12.27 -15.93
CA LEU A 603 14.61 11.14 -16.45
C LEU A 603 13.10 11.35 -16.26
N ILE A 604 12.65 11.80 -15.09
CA ILE A 604 11.24 12.13 -14.84
C ILE A 604 10.76 13.25 -15.79
N ILE A 605 11.56 14.29 -15.99
CA ILE A 605 11.24 15.39 -16.90
C ILE A 605 11.10 14.90 -18.35
N GLU A 606 12.00 14.03 -18.78
CA GLU A 606 11.97 13.40 -20.10
C GLU A 606 10.74 12.50 -20.27
N ALA A 607 10.47 11.63 -19.30
CA ALA A 607 9.31 10.73 -19.33
C ALA A 607 7.99 11.52 -19.40
N ALA A 608 7.83 12.55 -18.57
CA ALA A 608 6.67 13.41 -18.58
C ALA A 608 6.47 14.18 -19.90
N LYS A 609 7.57 14.50 -20.61
CA LYS A 609 7.49 15.07 -21.96
C LYS A 609 6.96 14.03 -22.95
N VAL A 610 7.57 12.85 -23.01
CA VAL A 610 7.17 11.77 -23.93
C VAL A 610 5.74 11.32 -23.67
N ARG A 611 5.38 11.13 -22.41
CA ARG A 611 4.02 10.75 -21.96
C ARG A 611 2.95 11.70 -22.51
N ARG A 612 3.23 13.01 -22.49
CA ARG A 612 2.34 14.04 -23.05
C ARG A 612 2.26 13.98 -24.57
N GLU A 613 3.37 13.69 -25.25
CA GLU A 613 3.41 13.54 -26.71
C GLU A 613 2.58 12.34 -27.19
N VAL A 614 2.60 11.22 -26.45
CA VAL A 614 1.85 10.00 -26.80
C VAL A 614 0.50 9.89 -26.08
N CYS A 615 0.08 10.92 -25.34
CA CYS A 615 -1.16 10.91 -24.55
C CYS A 615 -1.33 9.67 -23.66
N ALA A 616 -0.24 9.16 -23.06
CA ALA A 616 -0.30 8.05 -22.11
C ALA A 616 -0.86 8.53 -20.77
N ALA A 617 -2.19 8.40 -20.61
CA ALA A 617 -2.93 9.00 -19.51
C ALA A 617 -3.16 8.04 -18.33
N PHE A 618 -3.03 6.72 -18.52
CA PHE A 618 -3.38 5.72 -17.52
C PHE A 618 -2.26 4.73 -17.29
N SER A 619 -2.04 4.37 -16.04
CA SER A 619 -1.09 3.33 -15.67
C SER A 619 -1.80 1.97 -15.72
N CYS A 620 -1.29 0.91 -16.36
CA CYS A 620 -0.25 0.90 -17.37
C CYS A 620 -0.81 1.22 -18.77
N THR A 621 -0.10 2.01 -19.56
CA THR A 621 -0.33 2.16 -21.02
C THR A 621 0.89 1.60 -21.74
N ILE A 622 0.68 0.77 -22.76
CA ILE A 622 1.76 0.13 -23.54
C ILE A 622 1.79 0.66 -24.97
N TYR A 623 2.96 1.11 -25.40
CA TYR A 623 3.25 1.51 -26.78
C TYR A 623 4.30 0.60 -27.42
N ALA A 624 4.13 0.24 -28.69
CA ALA A 624 5.14 -0.41 -29.51
C ALA A 624 5.59 0.55 -30.62
N ASP A 625 6.81 1.07 -30.55
CA ASP A 625 7.35 2.05 -31.51
C ASP A 625 6.38 3.21 -31.80
N SER A 626 5.86 3.83 -30.73
CA SER A 626 4.87 4.91 -30.78
C SER A 626 3.48 4.52 -31.34
N ARG A 627 3.19 3.22 -31.50
CA ARG A 627 1.83 2.72 -31.76
C ARG A 627 1.22 2.21 -30.46
N LEU A 628 0.01 2.64 -30.16
CA LEU A 628 -0.70 2.20 -28.97
C LEU A 628 -1.04 0.70 -29.07
N VAL A 629 -0.62 -0.06 -28.06
CA VAL A 629 -0.85 -1.51 -27.96
C VAL A 629 -1.90 -1.79 -26.91
N CYS A 630 -1.72 -1.28 -25.69
CA CYS A 630 -2.67 -1.39 -24.60
C CYS A 630 -2.97 0.00 -24.01
N PRO A 631 -4.21 0.49 -24.13
CA PRO A 631 -4.62 1.81 -23.62
C PRO A 631 -4.77 1.88 -22.09
N TYR A 632 -4.99 0.74 -21.40
CA TYR A 632 -5.22 0.65 -19.96
C TYR A 632 -5.22 -0.81 -19.46
N GLY A 633 -4.89 -1.04 -18.18
CA GLY A 633 -4.90 -2.34 -17.51
C GLY A 633 -6.31 -2.88 -17.20
N ASP A 634 -6.45 -4.20 -17.31
CA ASP A 634 -7.58 -5.07 -16.95
C ASP A 634 -8.81 -5.14 -17.88
N ASP A 635 -9.28 -4.05 -18.51
CA ASP A 635 -10.54 -4.11 -19.31
C ASP A 635 -10.45 -3.72 -20.80
N ILE A 636 -9.32 -3.16 -21.26
CA ILE A 636 -9.21 -2.58 -22.63
C ILE A 636 -7.92 -2.98 -23.36
N CYS A 637 -6.98 -3.68 -22.71
CA CYS A 637 -5.83 -4.26 -23.39
C CYS A 637 -6.32 -5.44 -24.27
N PRO A 638 -6.00 -5.48 -25.58
CA PRO A 638 -6.44 -6.57 -26.46
C PRO A 638 -5.82 -7.93 -26.10
N PHE A 639 -4.91 -7.98 -25.13
CA PHE A 639 -4.28 -9.16 -24.60
C PHE A 639 -4.66 -9.30 -23.11
N SER A 640 -5.53 -10.25 -22.77
CA SER A 640 -5.87 -10.56 -21.37
C SER A 640 -4.85 -11.51 -20.73
N ALA A 641 -4.90 -11.67 -19.40
CA ALA A 641 -4.19 -12.72 -18.69
C ALA A 641 -4.49 -14.10 -19.35
N GLY A 642 -3.50 -14.67 -20.03
CA GLY A 642 -3.62 -15.94 -20.76
C GLY A 642 -3.30 -15.89 -22.26
N ASP A 643 -3.24 -14.71 -22.90
CA ASP A 643 -2.98 -14.59 -24.35
C ASP A 643 -1.52 -14.21 -24.69
N ILE A 644 -0.57 -14.83 -23.96
CA ILE A 644 0.88 -14.59 -24.11
C ILE A 644 1.37 -14.91 -25.52
N ASP A 645 0.75 -15.89 -26.17
CA ASP A 645 1.11 -16.32 -27.53
C ASP A 645 0.70 -15.26 -28.56
N ALA A 646 -0.49 -14.66 -28.45
CA ALA A 646 -0.89 -13.58 -29.35
C ALA A 646 -0.06 -12.31 -29.13
N PHE A 647 0.32 -12.01 -27.88
CA PHE A 647 1.23 -10.91 -27.59
C PHE A 647 2.61 -11.13 -28.23
N ALA A 648 3.16 -12.36 -28.15
CA ALA A 648 4.42 -12.71 -28.80
C ALA A 648 4.33 -12.63 -30.34
N GLN A 649 3.24 -13.11 -30.94
CA GLN A 649 2.96 -12.96 -32.38
C GLN A 649 2.90 -11.49 -32.78
N TYR A 650 2.24 -10.65 -31.99
CA TYR A 650 2.16 -9.21 -32.22
C TYR A 650 3.56 -8.57 -32.26
N VAL A 651 4.41 -8.86 -31.25
CA VAL A 651 5.78 -8.34 -31.17
C VAL A 651 6.61 -8.76 -32.39
N CYS A 652 6.55 -10.04 -32.75
CA CYS A 652 7.30 -10.56 -33.89
C CYS A 652 6.80 -10.01 -35.24
N LYS A 653 5.49 -9.79 -35.38
CA LYS A 653 4.93 -9.11 -36.56
C LYS A 653 5.37 -7.65 -36.62
N ALA A 654 5.32 -6.92 -35.51
CA ALA A 654 5.80 -5.54 -35.42
C ALA A 654 7.29 -5.45 -35.80
N PHE A 655 8.10 -6.42 -35.38
CA PHE A 655 9.51 -6.51 -35.76
C PHE A 655 9.67 -6.70 -37.27
N ALA A 656 8.93 -7.64 -37.85
CA ALA A 656 9.03 -7.95 -39.27
C ALA A 656 8.58 -6.77 -40.15
N GLU A 657 7.50 -6.09 -39.75
CA GLU A 657 7.02 -4.86 -40.41
C GLU A 657 8.06 -3.74 -40.36
N ARG A 658 8.70 -3.54 -39.20
CA ARG A 658 9.73 -2.52 -39.02
C ARG A 658 10.98 -2.79 -39.84
N ASN A 659 11.47 -4.02 -39.81
CA ASN A 659 12.80 -4.36 -40.31
C ASN A 659 12.79 -4.95 -41.73
N GLY A 660 11.62 -5.32 -42.27
CA GLY A 660 11.49 -5.92 -43.59
C GLY A 660 11.96 -7.37 -43.69
N TYR A 661 12.18 -8.05 -42.56
CA TYR A 661 12.50 -9.48 -42.49
C TYR A 661 12.01 -10.09 -41.17
N VAL A 662 11.72 -11.40 -41.18
CA VAL A 662 11.38 -12.16 -39.96
C VAL A 662 12.66 -12.66 -39.30
N HIS A 663 12.91 -12.27 -38.05
CA HIS A 663 14.06 -12.77 -37.28
C HIS A 663 13.94 -14.28 -37.03
N GLU A 664 15.07 -14.98 -36.81
CA GLU A 664 15.08 -16.44 -36.60
C GLU A 664 14.14 -16.87 -35.46
N VAL A 665 14.20 -16.15 -34.34
CA VAL A 665 13.36 -16.36 -33.14
C VAL A 665 11.86 -16.17 -33.41
N CYS A 666 11.48 -15.48 -34.49
CA CYS A 666 10.09 -15.16 -34.84
C CYS A 666 9.48 -16.11 -35.88
N LYS A 667 10.24 -17.05 -36.46
CA LYS A 667 9.77 -17.91 -37.57
C LYS A 667 8.60 -18.84 -37.22
N GLY A 668 8.36 -19.11 -35.94
CA GLY A 668 7.21 -19.89 -35.45
C GLY A 668 6.03 -19.04 -34.95
N LEU A 669 6.15 -17.71 -34.99
CA LEU A 669 5.21 -16.74 -34.43
C LEU A 669 4.68 -15.73 -35.47
N VAL A 670 5.16 -15.79 -36.72
CA VAL A 670 4.78 -14.88 -37.82
C VAL A 670 4.29 -15.65 -39.03
#